data_AF-A0AAQ3QDN6-F1
#
_entry.id   AF-A0AAQ3QDN6-F1
#
_cell.length_a   1.000
_cell.length_b   1.000
_cell.length_c   1.000
_cell.angle_alpha   90.00
_cell.angle_beta   90.00
_cell.angle_gamma   90.00
#
_symmetry.space_group_name_H-M   'P 1'
#
loop_
_entity.id
_entity.type
_entity.pdbx_description
1 polymer ?
#
loop_
_entity_poly.entity_id
_entity_poly.type
_entity_poly.pdbx_seq_one_letter_code
_entity_poly.pdbx_strand_id
1 'polypeptide(L)'
;MELSSTSKRPLHAMASSSLNARLLIPMFLLFFWQSSNPSSAIDSISLSQSLSGDQTIISSEGNFALGFFAPAGNPSNFYAGIWYNNLSGNRTVVWVANRACPISNTSAAEFKISEAGNLVIVNSSGAAVWSSNSTPSTLNASVAVLLGTGNLVLKDDLNSSTILWQSFDHPTDTWMPGGWLGVNKRTGEYQSITSWASPVDPAPGPFAQSMDPDGSDQYVLLWNGSEIYWNSGLWNGQYFTAVPGTKESTAFNFTFVDNPDRKFAMYTINDPSFLTRFVVDSAGQGQQWFWLNATQEWQTVFTQPLVHCDVYSLCGPFGICSQRNTSVCSCPIGFAPTSTQEWQINDWNSGCTRRTRLHCGNKSSDGFLVMPNVRLPANSVRILTATSSTNCKAACLNNCSCSAYSYDNGCSIWGDDLRNIADTGGGILYIRLAASDLPATSNSSHKSTIGIILGVAFGVLLVLVVLFALIWIPRRRKRTHITEQVDDSSLVQFSYGELQRVTRNFSRKLGGGGFGNVYRGTLPDSTEVAVKKLEGQRQGEKQFRAEVSTLGTIQHVNLVRLRGFCCHRDERLLVYDYMPGGSLDSHFSESNIAVLDWKLRYRIILGVARGLAYLHGSCRECIIHCDVKPENILLDENFDPKIADFGMAKLIGRDFSRVLTTMRGTVGYLAPEWISGLPVTPKVDVYSFGMMLFELVAGKRNSIVRGNDGVDKFYPSWAAKQVIDGSVESLLDDRLEDAPEIEELTRVCRVACWCIQDSESQRPTMGQVVRILEGSLEVSRPPLPLAMQSLMEVAGQVKFQISSTDSSATVATNTYEESSTIHGR
;
A
#
# COMPACT_ATOMS: atom_id res chain seq x y z
N MET A 1 -55.31 36.59 -33.89
CA MET A 1 -54.78 36.90 -35.23
C MET A 1 -53.35 36.39 -35.28
N GLU A 2 -52.74 35.81 -36.32
CA GLU A 2 -53.14 35.21 -37.61
C GLU A 2 -51.88 34.44 -38.12
N LEU A 3 -51.91 33.45 -39.01
CA LEU A 3 -52.99 32.86 -39.81
C LEU A 3 -52.89 31.31 -39.80
N SER A 4 -53.79 30.67 -40.54
CA SER A 4 -54.10 29.23 -40.65
C SER A 4 -53.38 28.46 -41.77
N SER A 5 -53.30 27.12 -41.65
CA SER A 5 -53.63 26.24 -42.79
C SER A 5 -54.27 24.92 -42.32
N THR A 6 -55.40 24.56 -42.92
CA THR A 6 -56.29 23.44 -42.51
C THR A 6 -56.57 22.49 -43.68
N SER A 7 -56.63 21.17 -43.46
CA SER A 7 -57.36 20.15 -44.27
C SER A 7 -56.88 18.73 -43.89
N LYS A 8 -57.68 17.66 -43.76
CA LYS A 8 -59.14 17.40 -43.76
C LYS A 8 -59.39 16.05 -43.07
N ARG A 9 -60.56 15.87 -42.44
CA ARG A 9 -61.21 14.57 -42.09
C ARG A 9 -62.03 14.08 -43.32
N PRO A 10 -62.39 12.78 -43.50
CA PRO A 10 -63.39 12.11 -42.63
C PRO A 10 -63.27 10.58 -42.44
N LEU A 11 -64.16 10.04 -41.61
CA LEU A 11 -64.49 8.62 -41.51
C LEU A 11 -65.23 8.15 -42.77
N HIS A 12 -65.16 6.85 -43.08
CA HIS A 12 -66.36 6.10 -43.46
C HIS A 12 -66.27 4.63 -43.01
N ALA A 13 -67.38 4.09 -42.54
CA ALA A 13 -67.51 2.70 -42.10
C ALA A 13 -67.93 1.79 -43.25
N MET A 14 -67.57 0.51 -43.18
CA MET A 14 -68.38 -0.57 -43.75
C MET A 14 -68.45 -1.75 -42.78
N ALA A 15 -69.66 -2.26 -42.60
CA ALA A 15 -69.94 -3.50 -41.91
C ALA A 15 -70.19 -4.60 -42.94
N SER A 16 -69.74 -5.82 -42.67
CA SER A 16 -70.52 -7.03 -42.98
C SER A 16 -69.96 -8.22 -42.22
N SER A 17 -70.85 -8.95 -41.55
CA SER A 17 -70.55 -10.11 -40.73
C SER A 17 -70.35 -11.41 -41.52
N SER A 18 -69.84 -12.42 -40.81
CA SER A 18 -69.98 -13.86 -41.05
C SER A 18 -69.26 -14.49 -42.24
N LEU A 19 -68.24 -15.31 -41.93
CA LEU A 19 -68.27 -16.73 -42.30
C LEU A 19 -67.51 -17.57 -41.25
N ASN A 20 -68.10 -18.71 -40.88
CA ASN A 20 -67.55 -19.93 -40.26
C ASN A 20 -66.12 -19.88 -39.68
N ALA A 21 -65.91 -19.97 -38.36
CA ALA A 21 -66.08 -21.16 -37.53
C ALA A 21 -65.28 -22.41 -38.00
N ARG A 22 -64.34 -22.83 -37.15
CA ARG A 22 -63.57 -24.11 -37.15
C ARG A 22 -62.43 -24.26 -38.18
N LEU A 23 -61.24 -23.76 -37.83
CA LEU A 23 -59.99 -24.53 -37.64
C LEU A 23 -58.85 -23.56 -37.28
N LEU A 24 -57.76 -24.07 -36.69
CA LEU A 24 -56.58 -23.34 -36.20
C LEU A 24 -56.80 -22.48 -34.93
N ILE A 25 -56.54 -23.09 -33.77
CA ILE A 25 -55.54 -22.68 -32.74
C ILE A 25 -55.56 -23.79 -31.67
N PRO A 26 -54.58 -24.70 -31.71
CA PRO A 26 -53.81 -25.02 -30.51
C PRO A 26 -52.33 -24.72 -30.75
N MET A 27 -52.04 -23.48 -31.16
CA MET A 27 -50.68 -22.99 -31.43
C MET A 27 -50.31 -21.83 -30.48
N PHE A 28 -50.75 -21.92 -29.22
CA PHE A 28 -50.39 -20.96 -28.16
C PHE A 28 -50.03 -21.62 -26.81
N LEU A 29 -49.94 -22.96 -26.78
CA LEU A 29 -49.48 -23.74 -25.61
C LEU A 29 -48.22 -24.57 -25.89
N LEU A 30 -47.56 -24.35 -27.04
CA LEU A 30 -46.29 -25.01 -27.42
C LEU A 30 -45.06 -24.09 -27.33
N PHE A 31 -45.22 -22.82 -26.94
CA PHE A 31 -44.12 -21.86 -26.76
C PHE A 31 -43.65 -21.68 -25.30
N PHE A 32 -44.26 -22.40 -24.35
CA PHE A 32 -43.78 -22.50 -22.95
C PHE A 32 -43.20 -23.89 -22.63
N TRP A 33 -42.79 -24.64 -23.65
CA TRP A 33 -42.06 -25.90 -23.55
C TRP A 33 -40.72 -25.87 -24.29
N GLN A 34 -40.06 -24.70 -24.29
CA GLN A 34 -38.61 -24.72 -24.16
C GLN A 34 -38.29 -24.79 -22.68
N SER A 35 -38.24 -26.04 -22.18
CA SER A 35 -37.44 -26.33 -21.00
C SER A 35 -36.03 -25.83 -21.30
N SER A 36 -35.63 -24.75 -20.61
CA SER A 36 -34.23 -24.52 -20.32
C SER A 36 -33.76 -25.73 -19.52
N ASN A 37 -33.31 -26.77 -20.21
CA ASN A 37 -32.43 -27.75 -19.61
C ASN A 37 -31.30 -26.92 -19.01
N PRO A 38 -31.08 -26.92 -17.68
CA PRO A 38 -29.79 -26.50 -17.20
C PRO A 38 -28.81 -27.42 -17.92
N SER A 39 -27.92 -26.84 -18.73
CA SER A 39 -26.78 -27.59 -19.23
C SER A 39 -25.97 -27.90 -18.00
N SER A 40 -26.17 -29.08 -17.41
CA SER A 40 -25.36 -29.59 -16.31
C SER A 40 -23.93 -29.46 -16.78
N ALA A 41 -23.20 -28.50 -16.19
CA ALA A 41 -21.86 -28.20 -16.66
C ALA A 41 -21.03 -29.45 -16.46
N ILE A 42 -20.40 -29.91 -17.53
CA ILE A 42 -19.56 -31.10 -17.48
C ILE A 42 -18.35 -30.72 -16.63
N ASP A 43 -18.17 -31.40 -15.51
CA ASP A 43 -17.10 -31.19 -14.53
C ASP A 43 -15.92 -32.17 -14.73
N SER A 44 -16.04 -33.02 -15.74
CA SER A 44 -15.23 -34.23 -15.88
C SER A 44 -14.89 -34.58 -17.33
N ILE A 45 -13.76 -35.26 -17.51
CA ILE A 45 -13.25 -35.76 -18.80
C ILE A 45 -13.05 -37.26 -18.65
N SER A 46 -13.76 -38.05 -19.45
CA SER A 46 -13.56 -39.50 -19.56
C SER A 46 -12.58 -39.87 -20.68
N LEU A 47 -12.13 -41.13 -20.72
CA LEU A 47 -11.20 -41.66 -21.75
C LEU A 47 -11.61 -41.41 -23.21
N SER A 48 -12.91 -41.25 -23.50
CA SER A 48 -13.43 -40.98 -24.86
C SER A 48 -13.61 -39.49 -25.18
N GLN A 49 -13.27 -38.60 -24.24
CA GLN A 49 -13.45 -37.16 -24.34
C GLN A 49 -12.11 -36.42 -24.37
N SER A 50 -12.11 -35.27 -25.04
CA SER A 50 -11.02 -34.31 -25.06
C SER A 50 -11.58 -32.89 -24.96
N LEU A 51 -10.76 -31.95 -24.51
CA LEU A 51 -10.99 -30.52 -24.69
C LEU A 51 -10.09 -30.01 -25.82
N SER A 52 -10.70 -29.28 -26.75
CA SER A 52 -10.03 -28.62 -27.89
C SER A 52 -10.65 -27.26 -28.18
N GLY A 53 -9.90 -26.37 -28.83
CA GLY A 53 -10.39 -25.05 -29.22
C GLY A 53 -10.73 -24.16 -28.02
N ASP A 54 -12.00 -23.82 -27.89
CA ASP A 54 -12.61 -22.99 -26.85
C ASP A 54 -13.40 -23.80 -25.80
N GLN A 55 -13.38 -25.14 -25.88
CA GLN A 55 -14.08 -26.01 -24.95
C GLN A 55 -13.52 -25.92 -23.52
N THR A 56 -14.42 -25.97 -22.54
CA THR A 56 -14.11 -25.93 -21.11
C THR A 56 -14.96 -26.93 -20.32
N ILE A 57 -14.39 -27.52 -19.27
CA ILE A 57 -15.18 -28.07 -18.15
C ILE A 57 -15.31 -27.02 -17.04
N ILE A 58 -16.38 -27.08 -16.26
CA ILE A 58 -16.64 -26.18 -15.12
C ILE A 58 -16.87 -27.04 -13.88
N SER A 59 -16.30 -26.67 -12.74
CA SER A 59 -16.49 -27.41 -11.49
C SER A 59 -17.97 -27.47 -11.10
N SER A 60 -18.35 -28.51 -10.34
CA SER A 60 -19.74 -28.77 -9.93
C SER A 60 -20.42 -27.59 -9.19
N GLU A 61 -19.65 -26.75 -8.51
CA GLU A 61 -20.12 -25.54 -7.81
C GLU A 61 -20.16 -24.29 -8.71
N GLY A 62 -19.65 -24.36 -9.94
CA GLY A 62 -19.53 -23.24 -10.86
C GLY A 62 -18.37 -22.28 -10.57
N ASN A 63 -17.53 -22.58 -9.58
CA ASN A 63 -16.47 -21.69 -9.09
C ASN A 63 -15.25 -21.61 -10.02
N PHE A 64 -14.88 -22.72 -10.66
CA PHE A 64 -13.67 -22.84 -11.48
C PHE A 64 -13.98 -23.44 -12.85
N ALA A 65 -13.18 -23.08 -13.85
CA ALA A 65 -13.20 -23.69 -15.17
C ALA A 65 -11.79 -24.11 -15.62
N LEU A 66 -11.71 -25.17 -16.41
CA LEU A 66 -10.50 -25.68 -17.05
C LEU A 66 -10.69 -25.65 -18.57
N GLY A 67 -9.69 -25.15 -19.29
CA GLY A 67 -9.63 -25.23 -20.76
C GLY A 67 -8.38 -24.55 -21.30
N PHE A 68 -8.38 -24.23 -22.60
CA PHE A 68 -7.28 -23.48 -23.23
C PHE A 68 -7.47 -21.96 -23.11
N PHE A 69 -6.37 -21.25 -22.89
CA PHE A 69 -6.32 -19.78 -22.87
C PHE A 69 -5.00 -19.26 -23.46
N ALA A 70 -4.98 -17.98 -23.85
CA ALA A 70 -3.77 -17.22 -24.13
C ALA A 70 -3.63 -16.08 -23.10
N PRO A 71 -2.42 -15.78 -22.60
CA PRO A 71 -2.19 -14.63 -21.73
C PRO A 71 -2.48 -13.29 -22.42
N ALA A 72 -2.89 -12.28 -21.65
CA ALA A 72 -3.01 -10.92 -22.16
C ALA A 72 -1.64 -10.43 -22.64
N GLY A 73 -1.57 -9.89 -23.86
CA GLY A 73 -0.31 -9.40 -24.46
C GLY A 73 0.47 -10.42 -25.30
N ASN A 74 0.22 -11.73 -25.17
CA ASN A 74 0.85 -12.77 -26.00
C ASN A 74 -0.18 -13.73 -26.62
N PRO A 75 -0.93 -13.30 -27.66
CA PRO A 75 -2.00 -14.10 -28.27
C PRO A 75 -1.51 -15.27 -29.14
N SER A 76 -0.20 -15.46 -29.29
CA SER A 76 0.39 -16.53 -30.12
C SER A 76 0.67 -17.82 -29.34
N ASN A 77 0.75 -17.74 -28.01
CA ASN A 77 1.06 -18.86 -27.13
C ASN A 77 -0.19 -19.24 -26.32
N PHE A 78 -0.63 -20.48 -26.47
CA PHE A 78 -1.77 -21.02 -25.74
C PHE A 78 -1.32 -22.06 -24.69
N TYR A 79 -2.09 -22.14 -23.61
CA TYR A 79 -1.85 -23.01 -22.48
C TYR A 79 -3.15 -23.60 -21.97
N ALA A 80 -3.13 -24.82 -21.45
CA ALA A 80 -4.23 -25.36 -20.66
C ALA A 80 -4.09 -24.91 -19.21
N GLY A 81 -5.15 -24.39 -18.61
CA GLY A 81 -5.11 -23.90 -17.23
C GLY A 81 -6.49 -23.84 -16.58
N ILE A 82 -6.46 -23.65 -15.26
CA ILE A 82 -7.64 -23.52 -14.40
C ILE A 82 -7.76 -22.05 -13.99
N TRP A 83 -8.96 -21.48 -14.07
CA TRP A 83 -9.26 -20.11 -13.64
C TRP A 83 -10.58 -20.03 -12.89
N TYR A 84 -10.78 -18.96 -12.12
CA TYR A 84 -12.08 -18.66 -11.52
C TYR A 84 -13.11 -18.31 -12.61
N ASN A 85 -14.23 -19.00 -12.64
CA ASN A 85 -15.18 -18.94 -13.76
C ASN A 85 -16.07 -17.68 -13.75
N ASN A 86 -16.53 -17.26 -12.57
CA ASN A 86 -17.59 -16.25 -12.42
C ASN A 86 -17.06 -14.84 -12.08
N LEU A 87 -15.79 -14.54 -12.35
CA LEU A 87 -15.22 -13.21 -12.09
C LEU A 87 -15.35 -12.30 -13.31
N SER A 88 -15.77 -11.05 -13.10
CA SER A 88 -15.73 -10.03 -14.16
C SER A 88 -14.33 -9.45 -14.33
N GLY A 89 -13.91 -9.21 -15.58
CA GLY A 89 -12.59 -8.70 -15.93
C GLY A 89 -11.69 -9.73 -16.62
N ASN A 90 -10.37 -9.64 -16.39
CA ASN A 90 -9.40 -10.58 -16.94
C ASN A 90 -9.45 -11.93 -16.22
N ARG A 91 -9.28 -13.04 -16.97
CA ARG A 91 -9.27 -14.40 -16.40
C ARG A 91 -8.19 -14.53 -15.33
N THR A 92 -8.62 -14.78 -14.09
CA THR A 92 -7.69 -15.07 -12.99
C THR A 92 -7.34 -16.55 -13.01
N VAL A 93 -6.22 -16.86 -13.67
CA VAL A 93 -5.65 -18.21 -13.74
C VAL A 93 -4.99 -18.55 -12.40
N VAL A 94 -5.16 -19.79 -11.94
CA VAL A 94 -4.60 -20.33 -10.68
C VAL A 94 -3.74 -21.58 -10.90
N TRP A 95 -3.80 -22.19 -12.09
CA TRP A 95 -2.99 -23.34 -12.46
C TRP A 95 -2.79 -23.41 -13.97
N VAL A 96 -1.61 -23.86 -14.42
CA VAL A 96 -1.23 -23.98 -15.84
C VAL A 96 -0.44 -25.27 -16.07
N ALA A 97 -0.92 -26.15 -16.95
CA ALA A 97 -0.29 -27.44 -17.22
C ALA A 97 1.02 -27.30 -17.99
N ASN A 98 0.94 -26.86 -19.25
CA ASN A 98 2.06 -26.81 -20.19
C ASN A 98 2.86 -25.49 -20.11
N ARG A 99 3.04 -24.94 -18.90
CA ARG A 99 3.60 -23.59 -18.71
C ARG A 99 4.98 -23.37 -19.34
N ALA A 100 5.82 -24.40 -19.39
CA ALA A 100 7.14 -24.34 -20.03
C ALA A 100 7.12 -24.60 -21.56
N CYS A 101 6.02 -25.14 -22.09
CA CYS A 101 5.90 -25.61 -23.48
C CYS A 101 4.56 -25.13 -24.08
N PRO A 102 4.45 -23.87 -24.54
CA PRO A 102 3.23 -23.35 -25.15
C PRO A 102 2.84 -24.12 -26.42
N ILE A 103 1.54 -24.17 -26.70
CA ILE A 103 0.99 -24.66 -27.98
C ILE A 103 0.57 -23.50 -28.87
N SER A 104 0.71 -23.64 -30.20
CA SER A 104 0.46 -22.56 -31.17
C SER A 104 -0.95 -22.55 -31.77
N ASN A 105 -1.75 -23.60 -31.56
CA ASN A 105 -3.09 -23.74 -32.11
C ASN A 105 -3.95 -24.63 -31.19
N THR A 106 -5.01 -24.08 -30.61
CA THR A 106 -5.91 -24.81 -29.70
C THR A 106 -6.88 -25.73 -30.42
N SER A 107 -7.28 -25.42 -31.66
CA SER A 107 -8.22 -26.23 -32.44
C SER A 107 -7.62 -27.56 -32.92
N ALA A 108 -6.29 -27.65 -32.94
CA ALA A 108 -5.54 -28.85 -33.30
C ALA A 108 -4.75 -29.44 -32.11
N ALA A 109 -5.06 -29.00 -30.89
CA ALA A 109 -4.53 -29.57 -29.66
C ALA A 109 -5.65 -30.21 -28.85
N GLU A 110 -5.34 -31.27 -28.12
CA GLU A 110 -6.31 -31.99 -27.27
C GLU A 110 -5.76 -32.12 -25.85
N PHE A 111 -6.52 -31.67 -24.85
CA PHE A 111 -6.32 -32.02 -23.45
C PHE A 111 -7.22 -33.23 -23.14
N LYS A 112 -6.64 -34.40 -22.82
CA LYS A 112 -7.38 -35.65 -22.66
C LYS A 112 -6.69 -36.66 -21.73
N ILE A 113 -7.38 -37.75 -21.42
CA ILE A 113 -6.75 -38.94 -20.82
C ILE A 113 -6.20 -39.81 -21.96
N SER A 114 -4.96 -40.27 -21.81
CA SER A 114 -4.31 -41.23 -22.72
C SER A 114 -4.71 -42.67 -22.40
N GLU A 115 -4.53 -43.59 -23.35
CA GLU A 115 -4.75 -45.03 -23.15
C GLU A 115 -3.94 -45.62 -21.97
N ALA A 116 -2.81 -44.99 -21.63
CA ALA A 116 -1.97 -45.31 -20.49
C ALA A 116 -2.45 -44.71 -19.15
N GLY A 117 -3.67 -44.15 -19.08
CA GLY A 117 -4.24 -43.57 -17.87
C GLY A 117 -3.56 -42.29 -17.38
N ASN A 118 -2.83 -41.57 -18.24
CA ASN A 118 -2.21 -40.28 -17.91
C ASN A 118 -3.01 -39.12 -18.53
N LEU A 119 -3.13 -38.00 -17.82
CA LEU A 119 -3.57 -36.74 -18.43
C LEU A 119 -2.48 -36.22 -19.36
N VAL A 120 -2.84 -35.88 -20.60
CA VAL A 120 -1.90 -35.43 -21.64
C VAL A 120 -2.44 -34.24 -22.42
N ILE A 121 -1.53 -33.41 -22.90
CA ILE A 121 -1.80 -32.41 -23.93
C ILE A 121 -1.06 -32.86 -25.18
N VAL A 122 -1.81 -33.21 -26.23
CA VAL A 122 -1.24 -33.58 -27.53
C VAL A 122 -1.39 -32.45 -28.54
N ASN A 123 -0.40 -32.29 -29.41
CA ASN A 123 -0.42 -31.33 -30.52
C ASN A 123 -1.00 -31.93 -31.80
N SER A 124 -1.04 -31.14 -32.87
CA SER A 124 -1.54 -31.54 -34.20
C SER A 124 -0.83 -32.73 -34.86
N SER A 125 0.35 -33.12 -34.37
CA SER A 125 1.08 -34.31 -34.82
C SER A 125 0.84 -35.56 -33.94
N GLY A 126 -0.04 -35.46 -32.93
CA GLY A 126 -0.27 -36.51 -31.94
C GLY A 126 0.83 -36.64 -30.88
N ALA A 127 1.82 -35.76 -30.89
CA ALA A 127 2.92 -35.77 -29.92
C ALA A 127 2.49 -35.09 -28.62
N ALA A 128 2.81 -35.71 -27.47
CA ALA A 128 2.56 -35.13 -26.16
C ALA A 128 3.49 -33.94 -25.88
N VAL A 129 2.90 -32.77 -25.64
CA VAL A 129 3.56 -31.53 -25.22
C VAL A 129 3.68 -31.46 -23.69
N TRP A 130 2.74 -32.09 -22.99
CA TRP A 130 2.71 -32.23 -21.54
C TRP A 130 2.01 -33.54 -21.14
N SER A 131 2.37 -34.08 -19.98
CA SER A 131 1.85 -35.33 -19.41
C SER A 131 1.89 -35.23 -17.87
N SER A 132 0.89 -35.81 -17.19
CA SER A 132 0.87 -35.92 -15.72
C SER A 132 1.98 -36.84 -15.16
N ASN A 133 2.57 -37.70 -16.01
CA ASN A 133 3.64 -38.65 -15.65
C ASN A 133 3.34 -39.46 -14.38
N SER A 134 2.06 -39.79 -14.19
CA SER A 134 1.55 -40.62 -13.12
C SER A 134 2.24 -41.99 -13.19
N THR A 135 2.65 -42.54 -12.05
CA THR A 135 3.28 -43.86 -12.01
C THR A 135 2.34 -44.89 -12.64
N PRO A 136 2.86 -45.87 -13.42
CA PRO A 136 2.04 -46.89 -14.06
C PRO A 136 1.49 -47.86 -13.01
N SER A 137 0.42 -47.43 -12.35
CA SER A 137 -0.40 -48.29 -11.52
C SER A 137 -1.17 -49.26 -12.42
N THR A 138 -1.48 -50.45 -11.93
CA THR A 138 -2.32 -51.44 -12.64
C THR A 138 -3.81 -51.03 -12.69
N LEU A 139 -4.12 -49.78 -12.34
CA LEU A 139 -5.45 -49.18 -12.36
C LEU A 139 -5.51 -48.20 -13.53
N ASN A 140 -6.33 -48.49 -14.53
CA ASN A 140 -6.52 -47.61 -15.68
C ASN A 140 -7.32 -46.39 -15.22
N ALA A 141 -6.65 -45.25 -15.00
CA ALA A 141 -7.32 -43.99 -14.73
C ALA A 141 -8.33 -43.69 -15.85
N SER A 142 -9.58 -43.50 -15.47
CA SER A 142 -10.72 -43.54 -16.39
C SER A 142 -11.50 -42.22 -16.43
N VAL A 143 -11.36 -41.39 -15.40
CA VAL A 143 -11.99 -40.07 -15.32
C VAL A 143 -11.09 -39.04 -14.61
N ALA A 144 -11.03 -37.83 -15.19
CA ALA A 144 -10.49 -36.64 -14.56
C ALA A 144 -11.66 -35.71 -14.17
N VAL A 145 -11.60 -35.07 -13.00
CA VAL A 145 -12.69 -34.25 -12.45
C VAL A 145 -12.15 -32.95 -11.87
N LEU A 146 -12.75 -31.81 -12.22
CA LEU A 146 -12.45 -30.51 -11.65
C LEU A 146 -13.35 -30.26 -10.43
N LEU A 147 -12.76 -30.31 -9.23
CA LEU A 147 -13.50 -30.15 -7.98
C LEU A 147 -13.89 -28.69 -7.72
N GLY A 148 -14.89 -28.47 -6.86
CA GLY A 148 -15.34 -27.15 -6.40
C GLY A 148 -14.23 -26.26 -5.82
N THR A 149 -13.18 -26.89 -5.28
CA THR A 149 -11.95 -26.24 -4.75
C THR A 149 -10.96 -25.78 -5.82
N GLY A 150 -11.18 -26.12 -7.10
CA GLY A 150 -10.23 -25.88 -8.19
C GLY A 150 -9.13 -26.94 -8.33
N ASN A 151 -9.15 -28.00 -7.51
CA ASN A 151 -8.26 -29.15 -7.67
C ASN A 151 -8.76 -30.04 -8.83
N LEU A 152 -7.91 -30.30 -9.82
CA LEU A 152 -8.17 -31.23 -10.91
C LEU A 152 -7.61 -32.59 -10.51
N VAL A 153 -8.48 -33.57 -10.27
CA VAL A 153 -8.09 -34.91 -9.82
C VAL A 153 -8.29 -35.95 -10.91
N LEU A 154 -7.33 -36.87 -11.04
CA LEU A 154 -7.40 -38.04 -11.92
C LEU A 154 -7.61 -39.28 -11.05
N LYS A 155 -8.63 -40.09 -11.35
CA LYS A 155 -9.06 -41.23 -10.52
C LYS A 155 -9.58 -42.40 -11.36
N ASP A 156 -9.77 -43.53 -10.69
CA ASP A 156 -10.51 -44.67 -11.23
C ASP A 156 -12.03 -44.45 -11.00
N ASP A 157 -12.80 -44.59 -12.07
CA ASP A 157 -14.27 -44.54 -12.07
C ASP A 157 -14.88 -45.69 -11.23
N LEU A 158 -14.20 -46.85 -11.15
CA LEU A 158 -14.63 -47.99 -10.34
C LEU A 158 -14.28 -47.85 -8.85
N ASN A 159 -13.24 -47.07 -8.51
CA ASN A 159 -12.83 -46.81 -7.14
C ASN A 159 -12.60 -45.32 -6.90
N SER A 160 -13.73 -44.60 -6.78
CA SER A 160 -13.79 -43.14 -6.61
C SER A 160 -13.03 -42.57 -5.41
N SER A 161 -12.55 -43.40 -4.49
CA SER A 161 -11.79 -43.00 -3.30
C SER A 161 -10.29 -42.79 -3.54
N THR A 162 -9.74 -43.37 -4.61
CA THR A 162 -8.29 -43.36 -4.87
C THR A 162 -7.94 -42.29 -5.90
N ILE A 163 -7.20 -41.27 -5.48
CA ILE A 163 -6.63 -40.24 -6.35
C ILE A 163 -5.29 -40.77 -6.91
N LEU A 164 -5.16 -40.80 -8.23
CA LEU A 164 -3.98 -41.27 -8.96
C LEU A 164 -3.03 -40.13 -9.31
N TRP A 165 -3.57 -38.92 -9.50
CA TRP A 165 -2.84 -37.67 -9.72
C TRP A 165 -3.75 -36.48 -9.38
N GLN A 166 -3.19 -35.34 -8.96
CA GLN A 166 -3.95 -34.12 -8.71
C GLN A 166 -3.16 -32.83 -8.98
N SER A 167 -3.82 -31.77 -9.46
CA SER A 167 -3.16 -30.49 -9.75
C SER A 167 -2.62 -29.79 -8.51
N PHE A 168 -3.24 -30.01 -7.34
CA PHE A 168 -2.74 -29.50 -6.06
C PHE A 168 -1.38 -30.09 -5.65
N ASP A 169 -0.97 -31.23 -6.22
CA ASP A 169 0.37 -31.76 -5.97
C ASP A 169 1.46 -31.10 -6.85
N HIS A 170 1.05 -30.38 -7.90
CA HIS A 170 1.92 -29.70 -8.86
C HIS A 170 1.47 -28.23 -9.07
N PRO A 171 1.58 -27.37 -8.06
CA PRO A 171 1.10 -25.99 -8.14
C PRO A 171 1.96 -25.15 -9.12
N THR A 172 1.45 -23.98 -9.51
CA THR A 172 2.17 -23.06 -10.43
C THR A 172 2.73 -21.85 -9.70
N ASP A 173 2.24 -20.64 -9.93
CA ASP A 173 2.56 -19.44 -9.14
C ASP A 173 1.67 -19.27 -7.90
N THR A 174 0.55 -19.99 -7.89
CA THR A 174 -0.56 -19.82 -6.95
C THR A 174 -0.66 -20.99 -5.96
N TRP A 175 -0.76 -20.67 -4.67
CA TRP A 175 -1.11 -21.60 -3.59
C TRP A 175 -2.57 -21.37 -3.16
N MET A 176 -3.40 -22.38 -3.42
CA MET A 176 -4.85 -22.35 -3.19
C MET A 176 -5.24 -22.82 -1.78
N PRO A 177 -6.38 -22.37 -1.22
CA PRO A 177 -6.92 -22.90 0.02
C PRO A 177 -7.13 -24.41 -0.04
N GLY A 178 -6.70 -25.13 1.00
CA GLY A 178 -6.69 -26.59 1.04
C GLY A 178 -5.61 -27.26 0.17
N GLY A 179 -4.87 -26.49 -0.62
CA GLY A 179 -3.61 -26.93 -1.22
C GLY A 179 -2.50 -26.97 -0.16
N TRP A 180 -1.54 -27.87 -0.34
CA TRP A 180 -0.38 -27.97 0.55
C TRP A 180 0.89 -27.49 -0.17
N LEU A 181 1.90 -27.13 0.63
CA LEU A 181 3.26 -26.87 0.19
C LEU A 181 4.20 -27.61 1.14
N GLY A 182 4.96 -28.56 0.59
CA GLY A 182 5.95 -29.29 1.37
C GLY A 182 6.62 -30.43 0.66
N VAL A 183 7.06 -31.42 1.45
CA VAL A 183 7.78 -32.60 1.00
C VAL A 183 7.09 -33.89 1.44
N ASN A 184 6.94 -34.82 0.51
CA ASN A 184 6.58 -36.19 0.78
C ASN A 184 7.87 -36.96 1.11
N LYS A 185 8.04 -37.32 2.38
CA LYS A 185 9.25 -37.97 2.89
C LYS A 185 9.42 -39.41 2.39
N ARG A 186 8.35 -40.04 1.88
CA ARG A 186 8.42 -41.40 1.31
C ARG A 186 8.89 -41.40 -0.15
N THR A 187 8.42 -40.44 -0.95
CA THR A 187 8.77 -40.37 -2.39
C THR A 187 9.95 -39.44 -2.68
N GLY A 188 10.29 -38.54 -1.75
CA GLY A 188 11.22 -37.44 -1.98
C GLY A 188 10.64 -36.29 -2.81
N GLU A 189 9.36 -36.36 -3.16
CA GLU A 189 8.67 -35.35 -3.95
C GLU A 189 8.49 -34.06 -3.14
N TYR A 190 8.88 -32.94 -3.74
CA TYR A 190 9.00 -31.64 -3.10
C TYR A 190 8.25 -30.58 -3.90
N GLN A 191 7.50 -29.74 -3.21
CA GLN A 191 6.66 -28.72 -3.82
C GLN A 191 7.21 -27.31 -3.60
N SER A 192 7.11 -26.52 -4.66
CA SER A 192 7.32 -25.08 -4.66
C SER A 192 6.27 -24.44 -5.55
N ILE A 193 5.73 -23.28 -5.16
CA ILE A 193 5.16 -22.37 -6.15
C ILE A 193 6.27 -21.57 -6.80
N THR A 194 6.18 -21.34 -8.10
CA THR A 194 7.14 -20.60 -8.92
C THR A 194 6.39 -19.56 -9.72
N SER A 195 6.82 -18.30 -9.57
CA SER A 195 6.34 -17.13 -10.32
C SER A 195 6.21 -17.38 -11.82
N TRP A 196 5.37 -16.57 -12.47
CA TRP A 196 5.42 -16.41 -13.92
C TRP A 196 6.70 -15.66 -14.33
N ALA A 197 7.22 -15.91 -15.53
CA ALA A 197 8.43 -15.28 -16.04
C ALA A 197 8.25 -13.76 -16.22
N SER A 198 7.04 -13.34 -16.60
CA SER A 198 6.60 -11.95 -16.62
C SER A 198 5.08 -11.90 -16.39
N PRO A 199 4.45 -10.71 -16.22
CA PRO A 199 2.99 -10.60 -16.09
C PRO A 199 2.20 -11.10 -17.32
N VAL A 200 2.88 -11.39 -18.43
CA VAL A 200 2.29 -11.81 -19.73
C VAL A 200 2.81 -13.16 -20.24
N ASP A 201 3.71 -13.82 -19.51
CA ASP A 201 4.25 -15.15 -19.87
C ASP A 201 4.25 -16.11 -18.66
N PRO A 202 3.39 -17.15 -18.66
CA PRO A 202 3.27 -18.09 -17.55
C PRO A 202 4.44 -19.08 -17.44
N ALA A 203 5.45 -19.02 -18.31
CA ALA A 203 6.69 -19.77 -18.16
C ALA A 203 7.27 -19.66 -16.72
N PRO A 204 8.02 -20.66 -16.22
CA PRO A 204 8.63 -20.59 -14.89
C PRO A 204 9.57 -19.38 -14.77
N GLY A 205 9.23 -18.45 -13.87
CA GLY A 205 10.04 -17.30 -13.52
C GLY A 205 11.12 -17.60 -12.48
N PRO A 206 11.97 -16.61 -12.15
CA PRO A 206 13.12 -16.82 -11.27
C PRO A 206 12.75 -16.88 -9.79
N PHE A 207 11.54 -16.47 -9.39
CA PHE A 207 11.12 -16.44 -7.98
C PHE A 207 10.26 -17.65 -7.63
N ALA A 208 10.52 -18.24 -6.46
CA ALA A 208 9.74 -19.35 -5.93
C ALA A 208 9.49 -19.20 -4.42
N GLN A 209 8.47 -19.89 -3.91
CA GLN A 209 8.24 -20.12 -2.48
C GLN A 209 8.14 -21.61 -2.22
N SER A 210 8.80 -22.08 -1.16
CA SER A 210 8.79 -23.49 -0.78
C SER A 210 9.17 -23.68 0.69
N MET A 211 9.09 -24.91 1.20
CA MET A 211 9.61 -25.27 2.53
C MET A 211 11.12 -25.06 2.61
N ASP A 212 11.65 -24.66 3.77
CA ASP A 212 13.08 -24.40 3.93
C ASP A 212 13.94 -25.63 3.52
N PRO A 213 14.86 -25.49 2.55
CA PRO A 213 15.75 -26.58 2.14
C PRO A 213 16.66 -27.11 3.26
N ASP A 214 16.87 -26.33 4.34
CA ASP A 214 17.63 -26.80 5.51
C ASP A 214 16.84 -27.76 6.42
N GLY A 215 15.53 -27.92 6.19
CA GLY A 215 14.63 -28.78 6.96
C GLY A 215 13.90 -28.10 8.12
N SER A 216 14.11 -26.80 8.34
CA SER A 216 13.44 -25.99 9.37
C SER A 216 11.92 -25.94 9.22
N ASP A 217 11.22 -25.64 10.31
CA ASP A 217 9.76 -25.48 10.34
C ASP A 217 9.32 -24.10 9.85
N GLN A 218 9.77 -23.74 8.64
CA GLN A 218 9.44 -22.47 7.98
C GLN A 218 9.38 -22.64 6.47
N TYR A 219 8.80 -21.66 5.79
CA TYR A 219 8.90 -21.54 4.34
C TYR A 219 9.73 -20.32 3.95
N VAL A 220 10.37 -20.40 2.80
CA VAL A 220 11.31 -19.42 2.28
C VAL A 220 10.87 -18.92 0.91
N LEU A 221 11.26 -17.69 0.60
CA LEU A 221 11.23 -17.15 -0.75
C LEU A 221 12.64 -17.22 -1.35
N LEU A 222 12.71 -17.81 -2.55
CA LEU A 222 13.92 -18.18 -3.27
C LEU A 222 14.02 -17.39 -4.57
N TRP A 223 15.21 -16.90 -4.89
CA TRP A 223 15.58 -16.44 -6.22
C TRP A 223 16.50 -17.46 -6.90
N ASN A 224 16.18 -17.77 -8.16
CA ASN A 224 16.85 -18.75 -9.00
C ASN A 224 17.03 -20.14 -8.35
N GLY A 225 16.10 -20.52 -7.48
CA GLY A 225 16.08 -21.81 -6.77
C GLY A 225 17.07 -21.97 -5.62
N SER A 226 17.96 -21.01 -5.35
CA SER A 226 19.02 -21.14 -4.33
C SER A 226 19.18 -19.96 -3.38
N GLU A 227 18.96 -18.73 -3.84
CA GLU A 227 19.19 -17.53 -3.01
C GLU A 227 17.95 -17.24 -2.16
N ILE A 228 17.97 -17.64 -0.88
CA ILE A 228 16.93 -17.29 0.10
C ILE A 228 17.02 -15.80 0.40
N TYR A 229 15.95 -15.05 0.13
CA TYR A 229 15.89 -13.60 0.38
C TYR A 229 14.87 -13.19 1.45
N TRP A 230 13.94 -14.09 1.78
CA TRP A 230 12.99 -13.89 2.87
C TRP A 230 12.55 -15.24 3.44
N ASN A 231 12.21 -15.27 4.73
CA ASN A 231 11.69 -16.45 5.44
C ASN A 231 10.44 -16.08 6.24
N SER A 232 9.56 -17.05 6.45
CA SER A 232 8.35 -16.89 7.26
C SER A 232 8.62 -16.74 8.76
N GLY A 233 9.86 -16.98 9.18
CA GLY A 233 10.19 -17.35 10.55
C GLY A 233 9.61 -18.72 10.92
N LEU A 234 10.12 -19.30 12.00
CA LEU A 234 9.70 -20.60 12.49
C LEU A 234 8.21 -20.64 12.86
N TRP A 235 7.58 -21.78 12.61
CA TRP A 235 6.26 -22.17 13.10
C TRP A 235 6.29 -22.31 14.63
N ASN A 236 5.36 -21.66 15.33
CA ASN A 236 5.28 -21.68 16.79
C ASN A 236 4.17 -22.57 17.36
N GLY A 237 3.51 -23.38 16.52
CA GLY A 237 2.31 -24.15 16.89
C GLY A 237 0.98 -23.49 16.51
N GLN A 238 0.98 -22.19 16.16
CA GLN A 238 -0.23 -21.44 15.79
C GLN A 238 -0.04 -20.66 14.47
N TYR A 239 1.14 -20.08 14.26
CA TYR A 239 1.46 -19.27 13.09
C TYR A 239 2.98 -19.21 12.84
N PHE A 240 3.36 -18.68 11.68
CA PHE A 240 4.73 -18.35 11.32
C PHE A 240 5.06 -16.91 11.76
N THR A 241 6.21 -16.73 12.42
CA THR A 241 6.45 -15.52 13.24
C THR A 241 6.68 -14.20 12.47
N ALA A 242 7.07 -14.26 11.20
CA ALA A 242 7.31 -13.11 10.31
C ALA A 242 6.21 -12.89 9.26
N VAL A 243 5.18 -13.75 9.21
CA VAL A 243 4.05 -13.59 8.29
C VAL A 243 3.11 -12.50 8.82
N PRO A 244 2.78 -11.46 8.03
CA PRO A 244 1.91 -10.37 8.51
C PRO A 244 0.51 -10.87 8.90
N GLY A 245 -0.08 -10.23 9.92
CA GLY A 245 -1.46 -10.50 10.36
C GLY A 245 -1.67 -11.76 11.21
N THR A 246 -0.86 -12.82 11.04
CA THR A 246 -1.14 -14.15 11.63
C THR A 246 -1.08 -14.24 13.17
N LYS A 247 -0.63 -13.18 13.85
CA LYS A 247 -0.62 -13.05 15.32
C LYS A 247 -1.98 -12.69 15.92
N GLU A 248 -2.84 -12.09 15.11
CA GLU A 248 -4.20 -11.69 15.43
C GLU A 248 -5.14 -12.67 14.70
N SER A 249 -6.31 -12.98 15.25
CA SER A 249 -7.19 -14.02 14.69
C SER A 249 -7.61 -13.67 13.25
N THR A 250 -7.00 -14.28 12.24
CA THR A 250 -7.26 -13.96 10.83
C THR A 250 -8.40 -14.77 10.22
N ALA A 251 -8.84 -14.39 9.02
CA ALA A 251 -9.75 -15.20 8.20
C ALA A 251 -9.11 -16.53 7.75
N PHE A 252 -7.78 -16.66 7.82
CA PHE A 252 -7.01 -17.82 7.39
C PHE A 252 -6.57 -18.69 8.57
N ASN A 253 -6.80 -19.99 8.45
CA ASN A 253 -6.26 -20.98 9.37
C ASN A 253 -5.05 -21.64 8.73
N PHE A 254 -3.85 -21.31 9.21
CA PHE A 254 -2.63 -22.03 8.82
C PHE A 254 -2.51 -23.32 9.62
N THR A 255 -2.08 -24.38 8.96
CA THR A 255 -1.76 -25.67 9.54
C THR A 255 -0.38 -26.08 9.08
N PHE A 256 0.42 -26.59 10.01
CA PHE A 256 1.73 -27.15 9.75
C PHE A 256 1.77 -28.57 10.28
N VAL A 257 2.19 -29.52 9.44
CA VAL A 257 2.22 -30.94 9.77
C VAL A 257 3.60 -31.46 9.43
N ASP A 258 4.33 -31.94 10.44
CA ASP A 258 5.54 -32.74 10.28
C ASP A 258 5.28 -34.12 10.89
N ASN A 259 5.28 -35.15 10.05
CA ASN A 259 5.11 -36.55 10.46
C ASN A 259 6.08 -37.46 9.66
N PRO A 260 6.14 -38.78 9.90
CA PRO A 260 7.06 -39.67 9.18
C PRO A 260 6.87 -39.73 7.67
N ASP A 261 5.68 -39.38 7.17
CA ASP A 261 5.29 -39.55 5.77
C ASP A 261 5.40 -38.24 4.97
N ARG A 262 5.06 -37.11 5.58
CA ARG A 262 5.04 -35.77 4.94
C ARG A 262 5.44 -34.67 5.93
N LYS A 263 6.04 -33.60 5.41
CA LYS A 263 6.24 -32.32 6.09
C LYS A 263 5.67 -31.21 5.21
N PHE A 264 4.63 -30.50 5.65
CA PHE A 264 3.95 -29.50 4.83
C PHE A 264 3.25 -28.40 5.62
N ALA A 265 3.08 -27.25 4.97
CA ALA A 265 2.14 -26.21 5.34
C ALA A 265 0.87 -26.31 4.47
N MET A 266 -0.29 -25.96 5.01
CA MET A 266 -1.56 -25.78 4.32
C MET A 266 -2.31 -24.62 4.96
N TYR A 267 -3.08 -23.85 4.20
CA TYR A 267 -4.01 -22.88 4.76
C TYR A 267 -5.45 -23.13 4.28
N THR A 268 -6.41 -22.81 5.13
CA THR A 268 -7.85 -22.80 4.79
C THR A 268 -8.46 -21.46 5.19
N ILE A 269 -9.72 -21.23 4.81
CA ILE A 269 -10.47 -20.04 5.16
C ILE A 269 -11.66 -20.39 6.06
N ASN A 270 -11.98 -19.51 7.01
CA ASN A 270 -13.09 -19.68 7.95
C ASN A 270 -14.48 -19.61 7.28
N ASP A 271 -14.64 -18.74 6.28
CA ASP A 271 -15.87 -18.59 5.51
C ASP A 271 -15.58 -18.91 4.03
N PRO A 272 -16.13 -20.01 3.48
CA PRO A 272 -15.87 -20.45 2.11
C PRO A 272 -16.55 -19.58 1.04
N SER A 273 -17.36 -18.59 1.40
CA SER A 273 -17.97 -17.65 0.44
C SER A 273 -16.98 -16.62 -0.11
N PHE A 274 -15.84 -16.39 0.56
CA PHE A 274 -14.79 -15.51 0.06
C PHE A 274 -13.79 -16.26 -0.81
N LEU A 275 -13.55 -15.74 -2.02
CA LEU A 275 -12.51 -16.25 -2.90
C LEU A 275 -11.16 -15.65 -2.50
N THR A 276 -10.17 -16.52 -2.29
CA THR A 276 -8.82 -16.12 -1.88
C THR A 276 -7.75 -17.00 -2.52
N ARG A 277 -6.56 -16.43 -2.70
CA ARG A 277 -5.38 -17.11 -3.23
C ARG A 277 -4.11 -16.46 -2.71
N PHE A 278 -3.04 -17.24 -2.57
CA PHE A 278 -1.69 -16.72 -2.38
C PHE A 278 -0.92 -16.87 -3.69
N VAL A 279 -0.14 -15.86 -4.11
CA VAL A 279 0.60 -15.87 -5.39
C VAL A 279 2.01 -15.33 -5.18
N VAL A 280 3.02 -15.94 -5.82
CA VAL A 280 4.34 -15.30 -6.01
C VAL A 280 4.36 -14.66 -7.39
N ASP A 281 4.40 -13.33 -7.46
CA ASP A 281 4.39 -12.61 -8.72
C ASP A 281 5.76 -12.64 -9.44
N SER A 282 5.80 -12.18 -10.69
CA SER A 282 7.02 -12.09 -11.50
C SER A 282 8.03 -11.04 -11.01
N ALA A 283 7.64 -10.22 -10.02
CA ALA A 283 8.53 -9.28 -9.33
C ALA A 283 9.13 -9.89 -8.05
N GLY A 284 8.70 -11.09 -7.64
CA GLY A 284 9.22 -11.78 -6.47
C GLY A 284 8.56 -11.38 -5.15
N GLN A 285 7.35 -10.83 -5.18
CA GLN A 285 6.53 -10.70 -3.97
C GLN A 285 5.54 -11.86 -3.86
N GLY A 286 5.55 -12.50 -2.69
CA GLY A 286 4.44 -13.32 -2.24
C GLY A 286 3.29 -12.41 -1.79
N GLN A 287 2.08 -12.66 -2.27
CA GLN A 287 0.91 -11.80 -2.09
C GLN A 287 -0.32 -12.64 -1.76
N GLN A 288 -0.94 -12.40 -0.61
CA GLN A 288 -2.27 -12.94 -0.30
C GLN A 288 -3.33 -12.00 -0.89
N TRP A 289 -4.29 -12.57 -1.61
CA TRP A 289 -5.34 -11.82 -2.30
C TRP A 289 -6.74 -12.25 -1.82
N PHE A 290 -7.64 -11.28 -1.63
CA PHE A 290 -9.08 -11.50 -1.45
C PHE A 290 -9.87 -10.90 -2.61
N TRP A 291 -10.90 -11.59 -3.09
CA TRP A 291 -11.83 -11.03 -4.06
C TRP A 291 -12.94 -10.24 -3.34
N LEU A 292 -13.07 -8.95 -3.65
CA LEU A 292 -14.17 -8.14 -3.15
C LEU A 292 -15.33 -8.14 -4.15
N ASN A 293 -16.38 -8.90 -3.85
CA ASN A 293 -17.61 -8.94 -4.65
C ASN A 293 -18.24 -7.54 -4.86
N ALA A 294 -18.05 -6.62 -3.92
CA ALA A 294 -18.59 -5.26 -4.00
C ALA A 294 -17.89 -4.36 -5.06
N THR A 295 -16.58 -4.55 -5.29
CA THR A 295 -15.82 -3.79 -6.31
C THR A 295 -15.51 -4.59 -7.56
N GLN A 296 -15.70 -5.91 -7.53
CA GLN A 296 -15.27 -6.85 -8.56
C GLN A 296 -13.76 -6.76 -8.84
N GLU A 297 -12.97 -6.66 -7.77
CA GLU A 297 -11.51 -6.56 -7.84
C GLU A 297 -10.83 -7.48 -6.81
N TRP A 298 -9.64 -7.96 -7.16
CA TRP A 298 -8.72 -8.56 -6.20
C TRP A 298 -8.08 -7.45 -5.36
N GLN A 299 -8.08 -7.62 -4.03
CA GLN A 299 -7.36 -6.76 -3.09
C GLN A 299 -6.30 -7.53 -2.33
N THR A 300 -5.11 -6.93 -2.19
CA THR A 300 -3.99 -7.54 -1.49
C THR A 300 -4.18 -7.41 0.02
N VAL A 301 -4.16 -8.53 0.73
CA VAL A 301 -4.31 -8.59 2.19
C VAL A 301 -2.98 -8.30 2.88
N PHE A 302 -1.92 -8.96 2.40
CA PHE A 302 -0.55 -8.74 2.82
C PHE A 302 0.42 -9.14 1.72
N THR A 303 1.64 -8.60 1.78
CA THR A 303 2.76 -8.97 0.91
C THR A 303 3.97 -9.40 1.74
N GLN A 304 4.79 -10.28 1.16
CA GLN A 304 6.03 -10.74 1.75
C GLN A 304 7.13 -10.84 0.67
N PRO A 305 8.32 -10.23 0.89
CA PRO A 305 8.62 -9.27 1.96
C PRO A 305 7.79 -7.98 1.85
N LEU A 306 7.40 -7.41 3.00
CA LEU A 306 6.68 -6.12 3.11
C LEU A 306 7.43 -4.96 2.43
N VAL A 307 8.76 -5.06 2.36
CA VAL A 307 9.67 -4.07 1.79
C VAL A 307 10.09 -4.57 0.40
N HIS A 308 9.64 -3.89 -0.65
CA HIS A 308 9.95 -4.27 -2.04
C HIS A 308 11.46 -4.43 -2.29
N CYS A 309 12.29 -3.52 -1.77
CA CYS A 309 13.75 -3.59 -1.92
C CYS A 309 14.44 -4.70 -1.12
N ASP A 310 13.70 -5.53 -0.37
CA ASP A 310 14.22 -6.76 0.23
C ASP A 310 13.95 -7.99 -0.65
N VAL A 311 13.18 -7.85 -1.75
CA VAL A 311 13.15 -8.86 -2.80
C VAL A 311 14.48 -8.87 -3.55
N TYR A 312 15.13 -10.04 -3.60
CA TYR A 312 16.45 -10.16 -4.21
C TYR A 312 16.40 -9.90 -5.72
N SER A 313 17.32 -9.06 -6.20
CA SER A 313 17.45 -8.72 -7.62
C SER A 313 16.18 -8.14 -8.28
N LEU A 314 15.25 -7.56 -7.51
CA LEU A 314 14.00 -6.94 -8.01
C LEU A 314 14.22 -6.04 -9.23
N CYS A 315 15.24 -5.17 -9.19
CA CYS A 315 15.55 -4.23 -10.28
C CYS A 315 16.55 -4.76 -11.31
N GLY A 316 16.80 -6.07 -11.34
CA GLY A 316 17.74 -6.73 -12.24
C GLY A 316 19.21 -6.29 -12.08
N PRO A 317 20.06 -6.62 -13.06
CA PRO A 317 21.45 -6.14 -13.16
C PRO A 317 21.56 -4.62 -13.13
N PHE A 318 22.48 -4.09 -12.31
CA PHE A 318 22.81 -2.66 -12.16
C PHE A 318 21.65 -1.72 -11.79
N GLY A 319 20.42 -2.21 -11.66
CA GLY A 319 19.26 -1.43 -11.23
C GLY A 319 19.33 -1.10 -9.74
N ILE A 320 18.85 0.10 -9.40
CA ILE A 320 18.79 0.62 -8.04
C ILE A 320 17.34 0.62 -7.58
N CYS A 321 17.07 -0.12 -6.50
CA CYS A 321 15.78 -0.06 -5.80
C CYS A 321 15.71 1.16 -4.88
N SER A 322 14.59 1.88 -4.92
CA SER A 322 14.29 2.98 -4.00
C SER A 322 12.87 2.87 -3.45
N GLN A 323 12.74 3.03 -2.13
CA GLN A 323 11.44 3.20 -1.48
C GLN A 323 10.98 4.66 -1.38
N ARG A 324 11.74 5.59 -1.97
CA ARG A 324 11.51 7.05 -1.83
C ARG A 324 11.01 7.69 -3.12
N ASN A 325 11.33 7.08 -4.25
CA ASN A 325 11.00 7.56 -5.58
C ASN A 325 9.61 7.06 -6.01
N THR A 326 9.06 7.67 -7.06
CA THR A 326 7.79 7.27 -7.68
C THR A 326 7.88 5.93 -8.44
N SER A 327 9.05 5.63 -9.01
CA SER A 327 9.38 4.30 -9.54
C SER A 327 10.23 3.54 -8.52
N VAL A 328 9.87 2.28 -8.26
CA VAL A 328 10.60 1.37 -7.35
C VAL A 328 12.01 1.12 -7.88
N CYS A 329 12.14 0.91 -9.20
CA CYS A 329 13.42 0.65 -9.86
C CYS A 329 13.87 1.83 -10.72
N SER A 330 15.19 2.02 -10.79
CA SER A 330 15.83 3.09 -11.58
C SER A 330 17.24 2.69 -12.02
N CYS A 331 17.70 3.20 -13.17
CA CYS A 331 19.08 2.98 -13.63
C CYS A 331 20.00 4.12 -13.14
N PRO A 332 21.25 3.81 -12.71
CA PRO A 332 22.24 4.82 -12.36
C PRO A 332 22.65 5.70 -13.55
N ILE A 333 23.29 6.83 -13.25
CA ILE A 333 23.94 7.68 -14.25
C ILE A 333 24.94 6.84 -15.06
N GLY A 334 24.96 7.01 -16.39
CA GLY A 334 25.74 6.18 -17.31
C GLY A 334 25.08 4.87 -17.73
N PHE A 335 23.89 4.54 -17.21
CA PHE A 335 23.12 3.35 -17.58
C PHE A 335 21.77 3.71 -18.24
N ALA A 336 21.13 2.71 -18.83
CA ALA A 336 19.76 2.76 -19.37
C ALA A 336 19.07 1.39 -19.19
N PRO A 337 17.74 1.31 -19.17
CA PRO A 337 17.02 0.03 -19.13
C PRO A 337 17.46 -0.89 -20.28
N THR A 338 17.65 -2.17 -19.99
CA THR A 338 18.00 -3.19 -21.00
C THR A 338 16.88 -3.36 -22.02
N SER A 339 15.63 -3.37 -21.54
CA SER A 339 14.41 -3.38 -22.35
C SER A 339 13.46 -2.29 -21.84
N THR A 340 13.14 -1.33 -22.71
CA THR A 340 12.21 -0.24 -22.35
C THR A 340 10.76 -0.70 -22.32
N GLN A 341 10.43 -1.80 -23.00
CA GLN A 341 9.08 -2.38 -23.05
C GLN A 341 8.75 -3.13 -21.76
N GLU A 342 9.68 -3.97 -21.27
CA GLU A 342 9.57 -4.64 -19.96
C GLU A 342 9.39 -3.61 -18.83
N TRP A 343 10.26 -2.59 -18.80
CA TRP A 343 10.20 -1.54 -17.77
C TRP A 343 8.90 -0.72 -17.80
N GLN A 344 8.19 -0.63 -18.94
CA GLN A 344 6.88 0.01 -19.04
C GLN A 344 5.74 -0.81 -18.44
N ILE A 345 5.89 -2.14 -18.35
CA ILE A 345 4.92 -3.06 -17.72
C ILE A 345 5.34 -3.49 -16.30
N ASN A 346 6.30 -2.76 -15.69
CA ASN A 346 6.90 -3.06 -14.39
C ASN A 346 7.66 -4.41 -14.31
N ASP A 347 8.12 -4.93 -15.45
CA ASP A 347 9.12 -5.99 -15.47
C ASP A 347 10.52 -5.36 -15.48
N TRP A 348 11.28 -5.59 -14.41
CA TRP A 348 12.63 -5.05 -14.23
C TRP A 348 13.70 -6.15 -14.24
N ASN A 349 13.34 -7.40 -14.57
CA ASN A 349 14.25 -8.55 -14.47
C ASN A 349 15.52 -8.40 -15.33
N SER A 350 15.40 -7.77 -16.51
CA SER A 350 16.53 -7.46 -17.41
C SER A 350 17.41 -6.28 -16.92
N GLY A 351 16.93 -5.51 -15.93
CA GLY A 351 17.68 -4.43 -15.28
C GLY A 351 18.17 -3.34 -16.23
N CYS A 352 19.43 -2.96 -16.05
CA CYS A 352 20.08 -1.82 -16.70
C CYS A 352 21.41 -2.21 -17.35
N THR A 353 21.68 -1.66 -18.54
CA THR A 353 22.97 -1.78 -19.24
C THR A 353 23.71 -0.44 -19.31
N ARG A 354 25.05 -0.48 -19.41
CA ARG A 354 25.88 0.71 -19.58
C ARG A 354 25.62 1.34 -20.95
N ARG A 355 25.48 2.67 -21.01
CA ARG A 355 25.30 3.42 -22.26
C ARG A 355 26.56 3.33 -23.14
N THR A 356 27.73 3.54 -22.52
CA THR A 356 29.03 3.46 -23.19
C THR A 356 29.81 2.24 -22.68
N ARG A 357 30.47 1.52 -23.59
CA ARG A 357 31.34 0.38 -23.24
C ARG A 357 32.59 0.88 -22.50
N LEU A 358 33.11 0.05 -21.58
CA LEU A 358 34.36 0.34 -20.86
C LEU A 358 35.57 0.23 -21.80
N HIS A 359 36.60 1.04 -21.55
CA HIS A 359 37.80 1.14 -22.38
C HIS A 359 39.07 0.75 -21.60
N CYS A 360 39.02 -0.41 -20.91
CA CYS A 360 40.14 -0.92 -20.14
C CYS A 360 41.44 -1.02 -20.95
N GLY A 361 42.56 -0.65 -20.33
CA GLY A 361 43.91 -0.77 -20.91
C GLY A 361 44.34 0.35 -21.85
N ASN A 362 43.41 1.16 -22.37
CA ASN A 362 43.73 2.32 -23.21
C ASN A 362 43.88 3.61 -22.39
N LYS A 363 44.56 4.62 -22.96
CA LYS A 363 44.78 5.94 -22.32
C LYS A 363 43.50 6.75 -22.08
N SER A 364 42.35 6.29 -22.57
CA SER A 364 41.01 6.72 -22.20
C SER A 364 40.65 6.15 -20.82
N SER A 365 40.85 6.93 -19.76
CA SER A 365 40.65 6.45 -18.39
C SER A 365 39.18 6.20 -18.06
N ASP A 366 38.77 4.94 -17.98
CA ASP A 366 37.60 4.55 -17.18
C ASP A 366 37.69 5.21 -15.79
N GLY A 367 36.55 5.59 -15.23
CA GLY A 367 36.47 6.12 -13.87
C GLY A 367 35.28 5.53 -13.13
N PHE A 368 34.89 6.18 -12.03
CA PHE A 368 33.87 5.65 -11.14
C PHE A 368 32.83 6.70 -10.77
N LEU A 369 31.55 6.33 -10.89
CA LEU A 369 30.44 7.02 -10.27
C LEU A 369 30.41 6.66 -8.77
N VAL A 370 30.42 7.67 -7.91
CA VAL A 370 30.29 7.49 -6.46
C VAL A 370 28.81 7.42 -6.09
N MET A 371 28.38 6.33 -5.47
CA MET A 371 27.01 6.14 -4.99
C MET A 371 27.01 5.97 -3.46
N PRO A 372 26.72 7.03 -2.69
CA PRO A 372 26.70 6.97 -1.23
C PRO A 372 25.39 6.39 -0.68
N ASN A 373 25.44 5.89 0.55
CA ASN A 373 24.32 5.35 1.33
C ASN A 373 23.62 4.09 0.76
N VAL A 374 24.22 3.40 -0.19
CA VAL A 374 23.61 2.23 -0.85
C VAL A 374 23.79 0.93 -0.07
N ARG A 375 22.90 -0.03 -0.31
CA ARG A 375 23.11 -1.45 0.00
C ARG A 375 24.17 -1.98 -0.98
N LEU A 376 25.25 -2.56 -0.46
CA LEU A 376 26.31 -3.13 -1.29
C LEU A 376 25.88 -4.50 -1.83
N PRO A 377 26.20 -4.83 -3.10
CA PRO A 377 25.92 -6.16 -3.66
C PRO A 377 26.62 -7.28 -2.89
N ALA A 378 26.03 -8.47 -2.88
CA ALA A 378 26.67 -9.68 -2.35
C ALA A 378 27.91 -10.10 -3.18
N ASN A 379 28.61 -11.16 -2.74
CA ASN A 379 29.65 -11.85 -3.52
C ASN A 379 30.86 -10.98 -3.95
N SER A 380 31.26 -10.01 -3.12
CA SER A 380 32.46 -9.21 -3.36
C SER A 380 33.75 -10.02 -3.13
N VAL A 381 34.74 -9.88 -4.01
CA VAL A 381 36.09 -10.39 -3.80
C VAL A 381 36.88 -9.40 -2.95
N ARG A 382 37.45 -9.85 -1.83
CA ARG A 382 38.26 -8.99 -0.94
C ARG A 382 39.72 -8.95 -1.37
N ILE A 383 40.29 -7.76 -1.52
CA ILE A 383 41.68 -7.55 -1.95
C ILE A 383 42.52 -7.11 -0.75
N LEU A 384 43.14 -8.08 -0.08
CA LEU A 384 43.91 -7.86 1.16
C LEU A 384 45.14 -6.96 0.98
N THR A 385 45.71 -6.90 -0.23
CA THR A 385 46.86 -6.04 -0.56
C THR A 385 46.49 -4.56 -0.72
N ALA A 386 45.20 -4.25 -0.88
CA ALA A 386 44.71 -2.89 -1.09
C ALA A 386 44.35 -2.21 0.25
N THR A 387 45.37 -1.76 0.97
CA THR A 387 45.29 -1.11 2.29
C THR A 387 44.78 0.34 2.28
N SER A 388 44.26 0.83 1.16
CA SER A 388 43.65 2.17 1.05
C SER A 388 42.60 2.21 -0.07
N SER A 389 41.67 3.16 0.00
CA SER A 389 40.68 3.40 -1.06
C SER A 389 41.34 3.67 -2.41
N THR A 390 42.46 4.39 -2.43
CA THR A 390 43.27 4.64 -3.65
C THR A 390 43.85 3.35 -4.22
N ASN A 391 44.37 2.46 -3.36
CA ASN A 391 44.90 1.16 -3.79
C ASN A 391 43.77 0.25 -4.29
N CYS A 392 42.59 0.31 -3.67
CA CYS A 392 41.40 -0.44 -4.08
C CYS A 392 40.89 0.00 -5.45
N LYS A 393 40.82 1.33 -5.68
CA LYS A 393 40.54 1.94 -6.98
C LYS A 393 41.52 1.47 -8.05
N ALA A 394 42.82 1.47 -7.74
CA ALA A 394 43.86 1.02 -8.68
C ALA A 394 43.74 -0.49 -8.99
N ALA A 395 43.48 -1.32 -7.97
CA ALA A 395 43.26 -2.76 -8.15
C ALA A 395 42.04 -3.04 -9.06
N CYS A 396 40.95 -2.29 -8.90
CA CYS A 396 39.80 -2.39 -9.79
C CYS A 396 40.09 -1.91 -11.22
N LEU A 397 40.77 -0.76 -11.40
CA LEU A 397 41.11 -0.25 -12.74
C LEU A 397 41.99 -1.22 -13.54
N ASN A 398 42.97 -1.83 -12.86
CA ASN A 398 43.91 -2.80 -13.45
C ASN A 398 43.27 -4.16 -13.76
N ASN A 399 42.07 -4.44 -13.22
CA ASN A 399 41.29 -5.63 -13.54
C ASN A 399 40.18 -5.25 -14.53
N CYS A 400 40.31 -5.66 -15.80
CA CYS A 400 39.32 -5.30 -16.82
C CYS A 400 37.93 -5.90 -16.60
N SER A 401 37.81 -6.97 -15.81
CA SER A 401 36.52 -7.52 -15.41
C SER A 401 35.88 -6.76 -14.25
N CYS A 402 36.59 -5.86 -13.56
CA CYS A 402 36.04 -5.17 -12.39
C CYS A 402 34.94 -4.16 -12.78
N SER A 403 33.70 -4.44 -12.37
CA SER A 403 32.51 -3.60 -12.56
C SER A 403 32.33 -2.52 -11.49
N ALA A 404 32.77 -2.78 -10.24
CA ALA A 404 32.72 -1.82 -9.14
C ALA A 404 33.69 -2.15 -8.01
N TYR A 405 33.96 -1.18 -7.14
CA TYR A 405 34.62 -1.40 -5.85
C TYR A 405 33.93 -0.66 -4.69
N SER A 406 34.29 -1.04 -3.48
CA SER A 406 33.96 -0.34 -2.23
C SER A 406 35.17 -0.40 -1.31
N TYR A 407 35.31 0.62 -0.47
CA TYR A 407 36.35 0.69 0.54
C TYR A 407 35.77 1.27 1.83
N ASP A 408 35.69 0.42 2.84
CA ASP A 408 35.25 0.73 4.20
C ASP A 408 36.18 -0.02 5.17
N ASN A 409 35.75 -1.17 5.69
CA ASN A 409 36.60 -2.12 6.42
C ASN A 409 37.49 -2.96 5.47
N GLY A 410 38.27 -2.29 4.62
CA GLY A 410 39.12 -2.88 3.58
C GLY A 410 38.51 -2.86 2.18
N CYS A 411 39.25 -3.39 1.20
CA CYS A 411 38.87 -3.35 -0.21
C CYS A 411 38.00 -4.53 -0.64
N SER A 412 36.84 -4.22 -1.23
CA SER A 412 35.95 -5.17 -1.91
C SER A 412 35.79 -4.77 -3.38
N ILE A 413 35.93 -5.73 -4.30
CA ILE A 413 35.70 -5.55 -5.74
C ILE A 413 34.65 -6.54 -6.26
N TRP A 414 33.95 -6.16 -7.31
CA TRP A 414 32.97 -7.00 -8.01
C TRP A 414 33.31 -7.10 -9.48
N GLY A 415 33.27 -8.32 -10.04
CA GLY A 415 33.46 -8.56 -11.47
C GLY A 415 32.14 -8.49 -12.24
N ASP A 416 31.19 -9.30 -11.80
CA ASP A 416 29.93 -9.57 -12.48
C ASP A 416 28.91 -8.44 -12.38
N ASP A 417 27.74 -8.69 -12.98
CA ASP A 417 26.56 -7.84 -12.91
C ASP A 417 26.12 -7.61 -11.45
N LEU A 418 26.06 -6.34 -11.06
CA LEU A 418 25.76 -5.93 -9.69
C LEU A 418 24.26 -6.07 -9.42
N ARG A 419 23.87 -6.88 -8.44
CA ARG A 419 22.46 -7.10 -8.06
C ARG A 419 22.18 -6.60 -6.63
N ASN A 420 20.90 -6.42 -6.32
CA ASN A 420 20.41 -6.02 -4.98
C ASN A 420 20.99 -4.68 -4.47
N ILE A 421 21.19 -3.71 -5.38
CA ILE A 421 21.54 -2.34 -4.99
C ILE A 421 20.25 -1.63 -4.56
N ALA A 422 20.25 -1.06 -3.36
CA ALA A 422 19.14 -0.27 -2.84
C ALA A 422 19.62 1.08 -2.29
N ASP A 423 18.78 2.12 -2.30
CA ASP A 423 19.08 3.46 -1.74
C ASP A 423 19.09 3.52 -0.19
N THR A 424 19.12 2.35 0.45
CA THR A 424 19.14 2.12 1.89
C THR A 424 20.15 1.03 2.28
N GLY A 425 21.38 1.44 2.58
CA GLY A 425 22.37 0.54 3.19
C GLY A 425 23.59 1.19 3.86
N GLY A 426 23.81 2.49 3.68
CA GLY A 426 24.92 3.22 4.33
C GLY A 426 26.29 3.03 3.69
N GLY A 427 26.48 2.02 2.84
CA GLY A 427 27.72 1.79 2.10
C GLY A 427 27.96 2.81 0.98
N ILE A 428 29.21 2.90 0.52
CA ILE A 428 29.60 3.72 -0.65
C ILE A 428 30.08 2.77 -1.75
N LEU A 429 29.35 2.71 -2.86
CA LEU A 429 29.71 1.91 -4.02
C LEU A 429 30.29 2.80 -5.12
N TYR A 430 31.41 2.36 -5.71
CA TYR A 430 32.08 3.04 -6.82
C TYR A 430 31.89 2.22 -8.09
N ILE A 431 30.89 2.55 -8.92
CA ILE A 431 30.59 1.79 -10.15
C ILE A 431 31.44 2.31 -11.31
N ARG A 432 32.08 1.38 -12.04
CA ARG A 432 32.93 1.70 -13.18
C ARG A 432 32.13 2.13 -14.40
N LEU A 433 32.49 3.28 -14.95
CA LEU A 433 31.93 3.90 -16.16
C LEU A 433 33.03 4.35 -17.12
N ALA A 434 32.68 4.48 -18.40
CA ALA A 434 33.50 5.16 -19.38
C ALA A 434 33.67 6.65 -19.02
N ALA A 435 34.81 7.24 -19.40
CA ALA A 435 35.13 8.64 -19.09
C ALA A 435 34.05 9.66 -19.53
N SER A 436 33.37 9.38 -20.65
CA SER A 436 32.30 10.19 -21.24
C SER A 436 31.03 10.26 -20.40
N ASP A 437 30.79 9.25 -19.57
CA ASP A 437 29.52 9.04 -18.86
C ASP A 437 29.61 9.53 -17.40
N LEU A 438 30.81 9.96 -16.97
CA LEU A 438 31.05 10.53 -15.65
C LEU A 438 30.58 11.99 -15.59
N PRO A 439 29.97 12.43 -14.48
CA PRO A 439 29.61 13.83 -14.30
C PRO A 439 30.88 14.70 -14.34
N ALA A 440 30.83 15.80 -15.12
CA ALA A 440 31.96 16.70 -15.30
C ALA A 440 32.39 17.30 -13.94
N THR A 441 33.64 17.05 -13.55
CA THR A 441 34.21 17.66 -12.35
C THR A 441 34.43 19.15 -12.60
N SER A 442 33.81 19.99 -11.77
CA SER A 442 33.94 21.46 -11.81
C SER A 442 35.30 21.91 -11.26
N ASN A 443 36.40 21.46 -11.88
CA ASN A 443 37.75 21.90 -11.58
C ASN A 443 38.02 23.25 -12.25
N SER A 444 37.58 24.32 -11.59
CA SER A 444 37.95 25.69 -11.96
C SER A 444 39.44 25.94 -11.75
N SER A 445 40.06 26.55 -12.77
CA SER A 445 41.33 27.31 -12.73
C SER A 445 42.59 26.61 -12.22
N HIS A 446 43.41 26.15 -13.17
CA HIS A 446 44.86 26.35 -13.09
C HIS A 446 45.44 26.72 -14.46
N LYS A 447 45.36 28.01 -14.82
CA LYS A 447 46.18 28.67 -15.86
C LYS A 447 46.00 30.20 -15.79
N SER A 448 47.10 30.94 -15.92
CA SER A 448 47.22 32.41 -15.95
C SER A 448 47.33 33.17 -14.61
N THR A 449 48.29 32.77 -13.76
CA THR A 449 48.86 33.68 -12.74
C THR A 449 49.99 34.50 -13.38
N ILE A 450 49.70 35.73 -13.83
CA ILE A 450 50.68 36.81 -14.08
C ILE A 450 49.97 38.17 -14.24
N GLY A 451 48.76 38.22 -14.83
CA GLY A 451 48.05 39.49 -15.08
C GLY A 451 47.40 40.16 -13.86
N ILE A 452 47.17 39.43 -12.76
CA ILE A 452 46.35 39.90 -11.63
C ILE A 452 47.10 40.89 -10.72
N ILE A 453 48.42 40.78 -10.60
CA ILE A 453 49.23 41.53 -9.62
C ILE A 453 49.18 43.05 -9.87
N LEU A 454 49.09 43.47 -11.14
CA LEU A 454 49.01 44.90 -11.51
C LEU A 454 47.60 45.51 -11.29
N GLY A 455 46.53 44.70 -11.35
CA GLY A 455 45.16 45.17 -11.14
C GLY A 455 44.81 45.38 -9.66
N VAL A 456 45.33 44.51 -8.78
CA VAL A 456 45.02 44.54 -7.33
C VAL A 456 45.52 45.83 -6.66
N ALA A 457 46.68 46.35 -7.04
CA ALA A 457 47.22 47.60 -6.49
C ALA A 457 46.30 48.80 -6.74
N PHE A 458 45.71 48.89 -7.93
CA PHE A 458 44.79 49.99 -8.28
C PHE A 458 43.41 49.82 -7.63
N GLY A 459 42.92 48.59 -7.55
CA GLY A 459 41.65 48.27 -6.88
C GLY A 459 41.66 48.55 -5.37
N VAL A 460 42.74 48.18 -4.67
CA VAL A 460 42.88 48.43 -3.22
C VAL A 460 42.91 49.92 -2.90
N LEU A 461 43.61 50.74 -3.70
CA LEU A 461 43.65 52.20 -3.50
C LEU A 461 42.25 52.82 -3.64
N LEU A 462 41.47 52.38 -4.64
CA LEU A 462 40.13 52.90 -4.92
C LEU A 462 39.13 52.47 -3.83
N VAL A 463 39.21 51.22 -3.34
CA VAL A 463 38.42 50.73 -2.20
C VAL A 463 38.72 51.50 -0.92
N LEU A 464 39.98 51.83 -0.63
CA LEU A 464 40.35 52.61 0.56
C LEU A 464 39.79 54.04 0.53
N VAL A 465 39.78 54.70 -0.63
CA VAL A 465 39.15 56.04 -0.79
C VAL A 465 37.63 55.97 -0.60
N VAL A 466 36.97 54.94 -1.14
CA VAL A 466 35.52 54.73 -0.96
C VAL A 466 35.17 54.42 0.50
N LEU A 467 35.95 53.56 1.18
CA LEU A 467 35.76 53.29 2.61
C LEU A 467 35.95 54.54 3.48
N PHE A 468 36.94 55.39 3.15
CA PHE A 468 37.16 56.65 3.88
C PHE A 468 35.97 57.61 3.73
N ALA A 469 35.40 57.74 2.52
CA ALA A 469 34.17 58.51 2.29
C ALA A 469 32.96 57.92 3.05
N LEU A 470 32.77 56.59 2.98
CA LEU A 470 31.68 55.87 3.65
C LEU A 470 31.78 55.88 5.18
N ILE A 471 32.95 56.09 5.77
CA ILE A 471 33.13 56.22 7.23
C ILE A 471 32.94 57.66 7.71
N TRP A 472 33.24 58.68 6.87
CA TRP A 472 33.11 60.08 7.28
C TRP A 472 31.69 60.63 7.13
N ILE A 473 30.96 60.22 6.09
CA ILE A 473 29.59 60.71 5.78
C ILE A 473 28.53 60.33 6.85
N PRO A 474 28.49 59.12 7.43
CA PRO A 474 27.43 58.73 8.39
C PRO A 474 27.51 59.42 9.75
N ARG A 475 28.66 60.01 10.11
CA ARG A 475 28.85 60.68 11.42
C ARG A 475 27.98 61.93 11.62
N ARG A 476 27.12 62.31 10.66
CA ARG A 476 26.16 63.42 10.76
C ARG A 476 24.66 63.06 10.76
N ARG A 477 24.25 61.79 10.70
CA ARG A 477 22.83 61.41 10.89
C ARG A 477 22.66 60.23 11.85
N LYS A 478 22.21 60.54 13.08
CA LYS A 478 21.77 59.54 14.07
C LYS A 478 20.34 59.08 13.78
N ARG A 479 20.10 57.79 14.04
CA ARG A 479 18.82 57.13 14.41
C ARG A 479 17.55 57.49 13.61
N THR A 480 17.11 56.54 12.80
CA THR A 480 15.74 56.01 12.81
C THR A 480 15.80 54.52 12.52
N HIS A 481 15.31 53.67 13.44
CA HIS A 481 14.94 52.30 13.08
C HIS A 481 13.61 52.42 12.32
N ILE A 482 13.57 51.99 11.06
CA ILE A 482 12.32 51.81 10.33
C ILE A 482 11.99 50.32 10.44
N THR A 483 10.83 50.03 11.02
CA THR A 483 10.19 48.72 10.91
C THR A 483 9.61 48.65 9.51
N GLU A 484 10.26 47.91 8.60
CA GLU A 484 9.60 47.54 7.35
C GLU A 484 8.53 46.50 7.68
N GLN A 485 7.28 46.80 7.31
CA GLN A 485 6.20 45.81 7.33
C GLN A 485 6.52 44.75 6.28
N VAL A 486 6.96 43.58 6.74
CA VAL A 486 7.06 42.40 5.90
C VAL A 486 5.65 41.92 5.57
N ASP A 487 5.44 41.57 4.29
CA ASP A 487 4.18 41.10 3.74
C ASP A 487 3.65 39.88 4.52
N ASP A 488 2.41 39.96 5.04
CA ASP A 488 1.84 39.03 6.04
C ASP A 488 1.65 37.60 5.51
N SER A 489 1.87 37.39 4.21
CA SER A 489 1.72 36.10 3.51
C SER A 489 3.01 35.29 3.31
N SER A 490 4.17 35.74 3.81
CA SER A 490 5.45 35.03 3.63
C SER A 490 5.94 34.30 4.89
N LEU A 491 6.33 33.02 4.75
CA LEU A 491 6.89 32.24 5.85
C LEU A 491 8.27 32.77 6.29
N VAL A 492 8.43 33.04 7.58
CA VAL A 492 9.70 33.49 8.15
C VAL A 492 10.64 32.30 8.43
N GLN A 493 11.88 32.36 7.92
CA GLN A 493 12.92 31.42 8.31
C GLN A 493 13.64 31.92 9.58
N PHE A 494 13.39 31.25 10.70
CA PHE A 494 14.03 31.53 11.99
C PHE A 494 15.35 30.74 12.13
N SER A 495 16.32 31.32 12.84
CA SER A 495 17.49 30.56 13.30
C SER A 495 17.17 29.77 14.57
N TYR A 496 17.90 28.65 14.79
CA TYR A 496 17.75 27.83 16.00
C TYR A 496 17.97 28.65 17.28
N GLY A 497 18.97 29.54 17.29
CA GLY A 497 19.29 30.39 18.45
C GLY A 497 18.21 31.45 18.76
N GLU A 498 17.40 31.85 17.77
CA GLU A 498 16.24 32.71 18.00
C GLU A 498 15.09 31.90 18.62
N LEU A 499 14.76 30.74 18.07
CA LEU A 499 13.71 29.88 18.64
C LEU A 499 14.06 29.40 20.06
N GLN A 500 15.33 29.09 20.31
CA GLN A 500 15.83 28.78 21.65
C GLN A 500 15.68 29.96 22.62
N ARG A 501 15.81 31.21 22.16
CA ARG A 501 15.57 32.42 22.99
C ARG A 501 14.06 32.64 23.23
N VAL A 502 13.27 32.60 22.16
CA VAL A 502 11.80 32.79 22.13
C VAL A 502 11.08 31.80 23.04
N THR A 503 11.53 30.54 23.07
CA THR A 503 10.98 29.47 23.93
C THR A 503 11.63 29.36 25.32
N ARG A 504 12.55 30.29 25.66
CA ARG A 504 13.36 30.25 26.89
C ARG A 504 14.01 28.87 27.11
N ASN A 505 14.80 28.45 26.14
CA ASN A 505 15.45 27.14 26.03
C ASN A 505 14.46 25.96 26.10
N PHE A 506 13.35 26.06 25.36
CA PHE A 506 12.29 25.03 25.30
C PHE A 506 11.71 24.65 26.68
N SER A 507 11.59 25.62 27.59
CA SER A 507 11.26 25.36 29.00
C SER A 507 9.77 25.06 29.27
N ARG A 508 8.85 25.71 28.55
CA ARG A 508 7.40 25.49 28.72
C ARG A 508 6.86 24.61 27.59
N LYS A 509 6.83 23.29 27.81
CA LYS A 509 6.13 22.34 26.94
C LYS A 509 4.61 22.58 27.00
N LEU A 510 3.97 22.57 25.84
CA LEU A 510 2.50 22.65 25.66
C LEU A 510 1.90 21.27 25.43
N GLY A 511 2.62 20.39 24.73
CA GLY A 511 2.20 19.03 24.41
C GLY A 511 3.31 18.27 23.69
N GLY A 512 3.11 16.99 23.40
CA GLY A 512 4.03 16.21 22.59
C GLY A 512 3.56 14.77 22.40
N GLY A 513 3.95 14.17 21.28
CA GLY A 513 3.54 12.82 20.88
C GLY A 513 4.50 12.24 19.85
N GLY A 514 4.05 11.28 19.04
CA GLY A 514 4.89 10.60 18.04
C GLY A 514 5.47 11.47 16.92
N PHE A 515 5.12 12.77 16.90
CA PHE A 515 5.53 13.77 15.92
C PHE A 515 6.41 14.88 16.54
N GLY A 516 6.91 14.68 17.77
CA GLY A 516 7.80 15.60 18.49
C GLY A 516 7.11 16.40 19.59
N ASN A 517 7.79 17.46 20.04
CA ASN A 517 7.41 18.23 21.22
C ASN A 517 7.05 19.68 20.87
N VAL A 518 5.97 20.21 21.44
CA VAL A 518 5.49 21.58 21.21
C VAL A 518 5.78 22.44 22.43
N TYR A 519 6.35 23.63 22.21
CA TYR A 519 6.75 24.57 23.26
C TYR A 519 6.12 25.94 23.07
N ARG A 520 5.79 26.62 24.17
CA ARG A 520 5.31 28.00 24.14
C ARG A 520 6.48 28.95 23.97
N GLY A 521 6.31 29.95 23.10
CA GLY A 521 7.27 31.03 22.92
C GLY A 521 6.61 32.40 22.82
N THR A 522 7.42 33.44 22.93
CA THR A 522 7.01 34.83 22.70
C THR A 522 8.03 35.50 21.78
N LEU A 523 7.55 35.99 20.63
CA LEU A 523 8.36 36.71 19.65
C LEU A 523 8.72 38.14 20.12
N PRO A 524 9.69 38.83 19.50
CA PRO A 524 10.15 40.15 19.95
C PRO A 524 9.10 41.28 19.89
N ASP A 525 8.07 41.09 19.07
CA ASP A 525 6.87 41.94 18.93
C ASP A 525 5.80 41.66 20.01
N SER A 526 6.07 40.73 20.92
CA SER A 526 5.15 40.17 21.92
C SER A 526 4.11 39.15 21.39
N THR A 527 4.19 38.75 20.12
CA THR A 527 3.30 37.71 19.56
C THR A 527 3.57 36.36 20.23
N GLU A 528 2.54 35.70 20.75
CA GLU A 528 2.66 34.37 21.36
C GLU A 528 2.57 33.26 20.31
N VAL A 529 3.52 32.31 20.37
CA VAL A 529 3.69 31.27 19.36
C VAL A 529 3.81 29.88 19.98
N ALA A 530 3.39 28.87 19.22
CA ALA A 530 3.68 27.46 19.46
C ALA A 530 4.84 27.02 18.55
N VAL A 531 5.91 26.51 19.15
CA VAL A 531 7.10 26.01 18.43
C VAL A 531 7.13 24.49 18.53
N LYS A 532 6.79 23.79 17.45
CA LYS A 532 6.86 22.33 17.32
C LYS A 532 8.28 21.94 16.92
N LYS A 533 9.01 21.27 17.81
CA LYS A 533 10.31 20.65 17.54
C LYS A 533 10.08 19.20 17.14
N LEU A 534 10.37 18.87 15.88
CA LEU A 534 10.15 17.54 15.32
C LEU A 534 11.31 16.61 15.70
N GLU A 535 11.02 15.32 15.88
CA GLU A 535 12.00 14.32 16.33
C GLU A 535 12.19 13.19 15.30
N GLY A 536 13.41 12.61 15.27
CA GLY A 536 13.81 11.52 14.39
C GLY A 536 14.15 11.94 12.95
N GLN A 537 15.44 11.83 12.58
CA GLN A 537 16.00 12.30 11.29
C GLN A 537 15.19 11.95 10.02
N ARG A 538 14.60 10.74 9.94
CA ARG A 538 13.87 10.30 8.72
C ARG A 538 12.36 10.57 8.75
N GLN A 539 11.75 10.67 9.93
CA GLN A 539 10.31 10.83 10.08
C GLN A 539 9.94 12.32 10.26
N GLY A 540 10.68 13.04 11.10
CA GLY A 540 10.54 14.48 11.27
C GLY A 540 10.80 15.27 9.98
N GLU A 541 11.78 14.87 9.15
CA GLU A 541 12.01 15.49 7.83
C GLU A 541 10.82 15.33 6.87
N LYS A 542 10.11 14.19 6.90
CA LYS A 542 8.92 13.97 6.06
C LYS A 542 7.75 14.86 6.50
N GLN A 543 7.51 14.93 7.81
CA GLN A 543 6.48 15.77 8.41
C GLN A 543 6.77 17.26 8.19
N PHE A 544 8.01 17.68 8.42
CA PHE A 544 8.48 19.03 8.13
C PHE A 544 8.15 19.46 6.70
N ARG A 545 8.48 18.61 5.72
CA ARG A 545 8.16 18.88 4.30
C ARG A 545 6.67 18.96 4.06
N ALA A 546 5.88 18.01 4.57
CA ALA A 546 4.43 17.98 4.39
C ALA A 546 3.75 19.25 4.95
N GLU A 547 4.09 19.65 6.17
CA GLU A 547 3.54 20.85 6.80
C GLU A 547 3.97 22.14 6.09
N VAL A 548 5.26 22.27 5.71
CA VAL A 548 5.74 23.45 4.95
C VAL A 548 5.15 23.50 3.54
N SER A 549 4.96 22.38 2.85
CA SER A 549 4.36 22.35 1.50
C SER A 549 2.86 22.62 1.50
N THR A 550 2.15 22.30 2.59
CA THR A 550 0.71 22.53 2.72
C THR A 550 0.44 23.89 3.37
N LEU A 551 0.57 24.01 4.69
CA LEU A 551 0.30 25.22 5.46
C LEU A 551 1.16 26.42 5.06
N GLY A 552 2.31 26.21 4.44
CA GLY A 552 3.14 27.30 3.89
C GLY A 552 2.58 27.98 2.64
N THR A 553 1.50 27.45 2.05
CA THR A 553 0.92 27.98 0.80
C THR A 553 -0.58 28.28 0.87
N ILE A 554 -1.21 28.03 2.03
CA ILE A 554 -2.66 28.17 2.23
C ILE A 554 -2.97 28.94 3.52
N GLN A 555 -4.06 29.70 3.52
CA GLN A 555 -4.59 30.38 4.69
C GLN A 555 -6.10 30.30 4.69
N HIS A 556 -6.70 29.88 5.81
CA HIS A 556 -8.15 29.77 5.97
C HIS A 556 -8.51 29.91 7.45
N VAL A 557 -9.69 30.49 7.75
CA VAL A 557 -10.09 30.85 9.13
C VAL A 557 -10.16 29.65 10.09
N ASN A 558 -10.40 28.44 9.56
CA ASN A 558 -10.45 27.19 10.31
C ASN A 558 -9.20 26.30 10.19
N LEU A 559 -8.06 26.83 9.76
CA LEU A 559 -6.77 26.12 9.74
C LEU A 559 -5.77 26.83 10.65
N VAL A 560 -4.85 26.08 11.26
CA VAL A 560 -3.76 26.67 12.05
C VAL A 560 -2.79 27.43 11.13
N ARG A 561 -2.42 28.65 11.50
CA ARG A 561 -1.49 29.47 10.71
C ARG A 561 -0.05 29.09 11.04
N LEU A 562 0.69 28.61 10.02
CA LEU A 562 2.14 28.49 10.08
C LEU A 562 2.77 29.88 9.86
N ARG A 563 3.49 30.39 10.85
CA ARG A 563 4.23 31.68 10.79
C ARG A 563 5.61 31.52 10.14
N GLY A 564 6.22 30.36 10.29
CA GLY A 564 7.59 30.14 9.85
C GLY A 564 8.19 28.83 10.31
N PHE A 565 9.48 28.65 10.04
CA PHE A 565 10.20 27.41 10.31
C PHE A 565 11.68 27.65 10.61
N CYS A 566 12.34 26.65 11.19
CA CYS A 566 13.79 26.57 11.32
C CYS A 566 14.29 25.23 10.75
N CYS A 567 15.27 25.32 9.86
CA CYS A 567 16.04 24.19 9.34
C CYS A 567 17.51 24.44 9.68
N HIS A 568 18.06 23.67 10.63
CA HIS A 568 19.45 23.84 11.08
C HIS A 568 20.09 22.49 11.39
N ARG A 569 21.04 22.03 10.56
CA ARG A 569 21.62 20.68 10.63
C ARG A 569 20.49 19.63 10.59
N ASP A 570 20.35 18.81 11.63
CA ASP A 570 19.29 17.81 11.76
C ASP A 570 18.04 18.35 12.47
N GLU A 571 18.11 19.56 13.03
CA GLU A 571 16.99 20.17 13.75
C GLU A 571 15.94 20.71 12.78
N ARG A 572 14.67 20.36 13.04
CA ARG A 572 13.49 20.82 12.30
C ARG A 572 12.47 21.37 13.29
N LEU A 573 12.13 22.64 13.13
CA LEU A 573 11.14 23.30 13.96
C LEU A 573 10.14 24.07 13.10
N LEU A 574 8.88 24.05 13.52
CA LEU A 574 7.77 24.75 12.90
C LEU A 574 7.17 25.73 13.92
N VAL A 575 6.78 26.92 13.47
CA VAL A 575 6.30 28.02 14.32
C VAL A 575 4.88 28.37 13.90
N TYR A 576 3.93 28.27 14.82
CA TYR A 576 2.51 28.54 14.60
C TYR A 576 2.01 29.61 15.57
N ASP A 577 0.84 30.18 15.28
CA ASP A 577 0.09 30.94 16.28
C ASP A 577 -0.24 30.07 17.51
N TYR A 578 -0.12 30.66 18.71
CA TYR A 578 -0.49 29.97 19.94
C TYR A 578 -2.01 29.90 20.10
N MET A 579 -2.53 28.70 20.35
CA MET A 579 -3.97 28.44 20.55
C MET A 579 -4.27 28.30 22.05
N PRO A 580 -4.88 29.32 22.70
CA PRO A 580 -5.06 29.32 24.16
C PRO A 580 -6.14 28.36 24.66
N GLY A 581 -7.15 28.03 23.83
CA GLY A 581 -8.21 27.07 24.16
C GLY A 581 -7.76 25.60 24.14
N GLY A 582 -6.50 25.32 23.78
CA GLY A 582 -5.93 23.98 23.72
C GLY A 582 -6.46 23.14 22.56
N SER A 583 -6.30 21.82 22.67
CA SER A 583 -6.87 20.83 21.75
C SER A 583 -8.24 20.36 22.24
N LEU A 584 -9.11 19.98 21.30
CA LEU A 584 -10.50 19.62 21.57
C LEU A 584 -10.63 18.38 22.48
N ASP A 585 -9.69 17.44 22.41
CA ASP A 585 -9.66 16.25 23.29
C ASP A 585 -9.58 16.60 24.79
N SER A 586 -8.91 17.71 25.12
CA SER A 586 -8.77 18.19 26.50
C SER A 586 -10.13 18.54 27.13
N HIS A 587 -11.15 18.84 26.31
CA HIS A 587 -12.51 19.17 26.75
C HIS A 587 -13.40 17.93 26.94
N PHE A 588 -12.91 16.72 26.63
CA PHE A 588 -13.61 15.45 26.88
C PHE A 588 -13.18 14.74 28.17
N SER A 589 -12.20 15.28 28.90
CA SER A 589 -11.74 14.68 30.17
C SER A 589 -12.68 15.00 31.34
N GLU A 590 -12.98 13.98 32.16
CA GLU A 590 -13.73 14.14 33.43
C GLU A 590 -13.04 15.08 34.44
N SER A 591 -11.75 15.37 34.24
CA SER A 591 -10.98 16.27 35.10
C SER A 591 -11.15 17.77 34.78
N ASN A 592 -11.87 18.12 33.71
CA ASN A 592 -11.97 19.49 33.23
C ASN A 592 -13.30 20.16 33.67
N ILE A 593 -13.22 21.41 34.12
CA ILE A 593 -14.31 22.06 34.88
C ILE A 593 -15.38 22.71 33.97
N ALA A 594 -15.04 23.01 32.71
CA ALA A 594 -15.93 23.66 31.76
C ALA A 594 -16.38 22.69 30.67
N VAL A 595 -17.66 22.32 30.67
CA VAL A 595 -18.30 21.55 29.59
C VAL A 595 -18.57 22.50 28.42
N LEU A 596 -18.19 22.12 27.21
CA LEU A 596 -18.55 22.88 26.00
C LEU A 596 -20.07 22.80 25.81
N ASP A 597 -20.75 23.95 25.76
CA ASP A 597 -22.18 24.02 25.45
C ASP A 597 -22.48 23.51 24.02
N TRP A 598 -23.73 23.16 23.75
CA TRP A 598 -24.10 22.61 22.44
C TRP A 598 -23.86 23.59 21.29
N LYS A 599 -24.15 24.88 21.47
CA LYS A 599 -23.99 25.92 20.44
C LYS A 599 -22.52 26.10 20.05
N LEU A 600 -21.61 25.93 21.00
CA LEU A 600 -20.18 25.95 20.77
C LEU A 600 -19.69 24.65 20.09
N ARG A 601 -20.16 23.48 20.53
CA ARG A 601 -19.91 22.20 19.82
C ARG A 601 -20.36 22.29 18.36
N TYR A 602 -21.55 22.84 18.09
CA TYR A 602 -22.06 23.00 16.75
C TYR A 602 -21.21 23.94 15.89
N ARG A 603 -20.75 25.06 16.46
CA ARG A 603 -19.80 25.96 15.78
C ARG A 603 -18.48 25.27 15.46
N ILE A 604 -17.98 24.44 16.39
CA ILE A 604 -16.76 23.64 16.19
C ILE A 604 -16.98 22.63 15.04
N ILE A 605 -18.08 21.88 15.06
CA ILE A 605 -18.48 20.93 14.00
C ILE A 605 -18.49 21.62 12.62
N LEU A 606 -19.18 22.75 12.51
CA LEU A 606 -19.31 23.48 11.25
C LEU A 606 -17.99 24.12 10.80
N GLY A 607 -17.18 24.64 11.74
CA GLY A 607 -15.87 25.21 11.43
C GLY A 607 -14.86 24.16 10.93
N VAL A 608 -14.80 22.98 11.55
CA VAL A 608 -13.98 21.87 11.04
C VAL A 608 -14.48 21.40 9.68
N ALA A 609 -15.81 21.29 9.49
CA ALA A 609 -16.38 20.92 8.20
C ALA A 609 -15.99 21.90 7.07
N ARG A 610 -16.03 23.22 7.35
CA ARG A 610 -15.58 24.27 6.42
C ARG A 610 -14.08 24.19 6.14
N GLY A 611 -13.26 23.94 7.16
CA GLY A 611 -11.82 23.74 7.02
C GLY A 611 -11.47 22.57 6.10
N LEU A 612 -12.10 21.41 6.28
CA LEU A 612 -11.90 20.24 5.42
C LEU A 612 -12.46 20.46 4.00
N ALA A 613 -13.62 21.10 3.85
CA ALA A 613 -14.18 21.45 2.54
C ALA A 613 -13.25 22.38 1.74
N TYR A 614 -12.58 23.33 2.41
CA TYR A 614 -11.57 24.18 1.79
C TYR A 614 -10.36 23.35 1.30
N LEU A 615 -9.80 22.46 2.14
CA LEU A 615 -8.67 21.59 1.79
C LEU A 615 -8.97 20.65 0.61
N HIS A 616 -10.17 20.07 0.58
CA HIS A 616 -10.57 19.08 -0.41
C HIS A 616 -10.94 19.68 -1.77
N GLY A 617 -11.57 20.87 -1.78
CA GLY A 617 -12.21 21.41 -3.00
C GLY A 617 -11.83 22.83 -3.39
N SER A 618 -11.21 23.62 -2.51
CA SER A 618 -10.90 25.04 -2.77
C SER A 618 -9.40 25.33 -2.92
N CYS A 619 -8.52 24.45 -2.45
CA CYS A 619 -7.08 24.54 -2.68
C CYS A 619 -6.70 24.29 -4.16
N ARG A 620 -5.52 24.77 -4.57
CA ARG A 620 -5.00 24.59 -5.94
C ARG A 620 -4.83 23.11 -6.30
N GLU A 621 -4.24 22.38 -5.37
CA GLU A 621 -4.13 20.92 -5.31
C GLU A 621 -5.03 20.45 -4.16
N CYS A 622 -5.64 19.27 -4.29
CA CYS A 622 -6.47 18.73 -3.23
C CYS A 622 -5.58 18.27 -2.06
N ILE A 623 -5.87 18.71 -0.85
CA ILE A 623 -5.11 18.34 0.36
C ILE A 623 -5.94 17.37 1.19
N ILE A 624 -5.49 16.12 1.32
CA ILE A 624 -6.01 15.17 2.32
C ILE A 624 -5.22 15.37 3.61
N HIS A 625 -5.89 15.52 4.75
CA HIS A 625 -5.25 15.73 6.04
C HIS A 625 -4.65 14.44 6.63
N CYS A 626 -5.34 13.30 6.46
CA CYS A 626 -4.90 11.98 6.89
C CYS A 626 -4.75 11.78 8.42
N ASP A 627 -5.22 12.70 9.29
CA ASP A 627 -5.19 12.51 10.75
C ASP A 627 -6.21 13.44 11.46
N VAL A 628 -7.44 13.50 10.95
CA VAL A 628 -8.51 14.31 11.56
C VAL A 628 -8.99 13.63 12.85
N LYS A 629 -8.79 14.28 14.00
CA LYS A 629 -9.18 13.82 15.33
C LYS A 629 -9.20 15.00 16.33
N PRO A 630 -9.89 14.91 17.48
CA PRO A 630 -9.96 16.00 18.47
C PRO A 630 -8.61 16.56 18.92
N GLU A 631 -7.60 15.71 19.08
CA GLU A 631 -6.23 16.09 19.47
C GLU A 631 -5.61 17.09 18.46
N ASN A 632 -6.04 17.03 17.20
CA ASN A 632 -5.57 17.86 16.09
C ASN A 632 -6.54 19.01 15.76
N ILE A 633 -7.63 19.19 16.51
CA ILE A 633 -8.51 20.36 16.43
C ILE A 633 -8.16 21.29 17.60
N LEU A 634 -7.50 22.41 17.30
CA LEU A 634 -7.13 23.41 18.29
C LEU A 634 -8.19 24.52 18.38
N LEU A 635 -8.35 25.13 19.55
CA LEU A 635 -9.31 26.20 19.80
C LEU A 635 -8.58 27.52 20.07
N ASP A 636 -8.96 28.58 19.35
CA ASP A 636 -8.43 29.93 19.58
C ASP A 636 -9.08 30.62 20.80
N GLU A 637 -8.77 31.90 21.02
CA GLU A 637 -9.31 32.70 22.14
C GLU A 637 -10.85 32.85 22.13
N ASN A 638 -11.48 32.70 20.96
CA ASN A 638 -12.93 32.76 20.79
C ASN A 638 -13.57 31.35 20.73
N PHE A 639 -12.77 30.31 20.98
CA PHE A 639 -13.09 28.90 20.81
C PHE A 639 -13.48 28.53 19.36
N ASP A 640 -13.01 29.30 18.37
CA ASP A 640 -13.20 28.92 16.96
C ASP A 640 -12.16 27.85 16.56
N PRO A 641 -12.56 26.79 15.85
CA PRO A 641 -11.70 25.64 15.59
C PRO A 641 -10.66 25.92 14.50
N LYS A 642 -9.42 25.48 14.74
CA LYS A 642 -8.31 25.41 13.80
C LYS A 642 -7.86 23.96 13.63
N ILE A 643 -7.95 23.43 12.43
CA ILE A 643 -7.36 22.13 12.09
C ILE A 643 -5.83 22.26 12.08
N ALA A 644 -5.13 21.33 12.72
CA ALA A 644 -3.69 21.33 12.93
C ALA A 644 -3.04 19.94 12.70
N ASP A 645 -1.70 19.91 12.69
CA ASP A 645 -0.86 18.73 12.43
C ASP A 645 -0.98 18.12 11.02
N PHE A 646 -0.48 18.86 10.05
CA PHE A 646 -0.44 18.45 8.64
C PHE A 646 0.73 17.49 8.33
N GLY A 647 1.40 16.94 9.35
CA GLY A 647 2.59 16.09 9.17
C GLY A 647 2.33 14.80 8.38
N MET A 648 1.07 14.39 8.27
CA MET A 648 0.61 13.23 7.51
C MET A 648 -0.04 13.59 6.15
N ALA A 649 -0.23 14.87 5.86
CA ALA A 649 -1.06 15.34 4.74
C ALA A 649 -0.52 14.94 3.35
N LYS A 650 -1.43 14.85 2.37
CA LYS A 650 -1.16 14.48 0.98
C LYS A 650 -1.66 15.54 0.02
N LEU A 651 -0.80 15.98 -0.89
CA LEU A 651 -1.13 16.85 -2.02
C LEU A 651 -1.48 15.97 -3.23
N ILE A 652 -2.64 16.20 -3.83
CA ILE A 652 -3.11 15.50 -5.03
C ILE A 652 -3.30 16.52 -6.16
N GLY A 653 -2.51 16.35 -7.22
CA GLY A 653 -2.64 17.11 -8.46
C GLY A 653 -3.93 16.75 -9.20
N ARG A 654 -4.44 17.67 -10.01
CA ARG A 654 -5.78 17.58 -10.65
C ARG A 654 -5.98 16.38 -11.58
N ASP A 655 -4.89 15.77 -12.04
CA ASP A 655 -4.90 14.59 -12.93
C ASP A 655 -5.07 13.26 -12.17
N PHE A 656 -5.09 13.29 -10.82
CA PHE A 656 -5.21 12.12 -9.96
C PHE A 656 -6.36 12.29 -8.97
N SER A 657 -7.12 11.21 -8.72
CA SER A 657 -8.25 11.19 -7.77
C SER A 657 -8.00 10.36 -6.51
N ARG A 658 -6.93 9.54 -6.50
CA ARG A 658 -6.55 8.64 -5.40
C ARG A 658 -5.04 8.70 -5.19
N VAL A 659 -4.56 8.44 -3.98
CA VAL A 659 -3.13 8.32 -3.66
C VAL A 659 -2.85 7.03 -2.89
N LEU A 660 -1.89 6.23 -3.37
CA LEU A 660 -1.34 5.14 -2.59
C LEU A 660 -0.40 5.72 -1.51
N THR A 661 -0.67 5.41 -0.24
CA THR A 661 0.14 5.86 0.89
C THR A 661 0.27 4.74 1.92
N THR A 662 1.35 4.75 2.70
CA THR A 662 1.50 3.83 3.83
C THR A 662 0.35 4.02 4.83
N MET A 663 -0.15 2.90 5.39
CA MET A 663 -1.17 2.88 6.43
C MET A 663 -0.62 3.50 7.71
N ARG A 664 -0.94 4.78 7.93
CA ARG A 664 -0.45 5.58 9.05
C ARG A 664 -1.48 6.64 9.41
N GLY A 665 -2.09 6.49 10.57
CA GLY A 665 -3.04 7.42 11.17
C GLY A 665 -3.52 6.86 12.51
N THR A 666 -4.48 7.51 13.15
CA THR A 666 -4.92 7.14 14.49
C THR A 666 -5.94 5.99 14.46
N VAL A 667 -5.66 4.90 15.21
CA VAL A 667 -6.57 3.76 15.35
C VAL A 667 -7.93 4.24 15.88
N GLY A 668 -9.02 3.76 15.28
CA GLY A 668 -10.39 4.24 15.56
C GLY A 668 -10.84 5.42 14.68
N TYR A 669 -9.93 6.08 13.95
CA TYR A 669 -10.23 7.16 13.01
C TYR A 669 -9.92 6.82 11.55
N LEU A 670 -9.21 5.71 11.31
CA LEU A 670 -8.87 5.21 9.97
C LEU A 670 -10.11 4.65 9.26
N ALA A 671 -10.30 5.03 8.00
CA ALA A 671 -11.37 4.51 7.14
C ALA A 671 -11.08 3.07 6.68
N PRO A 672 -12.10 2.22 6.45
CA PRO A 672 -11.93 0.82 6.05
C PRO A 672 -11.02 0.63 4.84
N GLU A 673 -11.19 1.41 3.76
CA GLU A 673 -10.35 1.31 2.56
C GLU A 673 -8.88 1.60 2.86
N TRP A 674 -8.59 2.46 3.85
CA TRP A 674 -7.22 2.77 4.23
C TRP A 674 -6.61 1.68 5.13
N ILE A 675 -7.42 1.03 5.97
CA ILE A 675 -7.02 -0.16 6.76
C ILE A 675 -6.79 -1.37 5.84
N SER A 676 -7.51 -1.46 4.72
CA SER A 676 -7.29 -2.45 3.65
C SER A 676 -6.15 -2.10 2.68
N GLY A 677 -5.35 -1.06 2.97
CA GLY A 677 -4.20 -0.68 2.14
C GLY A 677 -4.53 -0.07 0.76
N LEU A 678 -5.79 0.28 0.51
CA LEU A 678 -6.25 0.78 -0.80
C LEU A 678 -5.78 2.24 -1.04
N PRO A 679 -5.71 2.69 -2.30
CA PRO A 679 -5.45 4.09 -2.63
C PRO A 679 -6.53 5.01 -2.04
N VAL A 680 -6.11 5.92 -1.15
CA VAL A 680 -7.01 6.79 -0.39
C VAL A 680 -7.50 7.97 -1.22
N THR A 681 -8.70 8.43 -0.90
CA THR A 681 -9.33 9.64 -1.44
C THR A 681 -9.65 10.60 -0.28
N PRO A 682 -10.09 11.85 -0.53
CA PRO A 682 -10.49 12.77 0.54
C PRO A 682 -11.62 12.23 1.45
N LYS A 683 -12.29 11.14 1.04
CA LYS A 683 -13.28 10.41 1.85
C LYS A 683 -12.71 9.74 3.10
N VAL A 684 -11.38 9.61 3.25
CA VAL A 684 -10.78 9.17 4.52
C VAL A 684 -10.95 10.21 5.61
N ASP A 685 -10.72 11.50 5.31
CA ASP A 685 -10.94 12.60 6.26
C ASP A 685 -12.44 12.75 6.60
N VAL A 686 -13.33 12.46 5.64
CA VAL A 686 -14.79 12.43 5.87
C VAL A 686 -15.14 11.37 6.91
N TYR A 687 -14.57 10.16 6.80
CA TYR A 687 -14.77 9.09 7.78
C TYR A 687 -14.28 9.50 9.16
N SER A 688 -13.04 10.00 9.26
CA SER A 688 -12.45 10.47 10.51
C SER A 688 -13.26 11.62 11.14
N PHE A 689 -13.80 12.54 10.34
CA PHE A 689 -14.74 13.58 10.79
C PHE A 689 -16.04 12.97 11.35
N GLY A 690 -16.61 11.95 10.70
CA GLY A 690 -17.77 11.23 11.20
C GLY A 690 -17.54 10.58 12.57
N MET A 691 -16.37 9.96 12.78
CA MET A 691 -15.97 9.40 14.08
C MET A 691 -15.83 10.49 15.16
N MET A 692 -15.28 11.66 14.79
CA MET A 692 -15.18 12.83 15.67
C MET A 692 -16.55 13.40 16.06
N LEU A 693 -17.55 13.37 15.16
CA LEU A 693 -18.90 13.84 15.48
C LEU A 693 -19.56 13.03 16.61
N PHE A 694 -19.35 11.71 16.65
CA PHE A 694 -19.86 10.89 17.74
C PHE A 694 -19.26 11.29 19.10
N GLU A 695 -17.96 11.59 19.17
CA GLU A 695 -17.33 12.08 20.42
C GLU A 695 -17.85 13.45 20.82
N LEU A 696 -18.05 14.36 19.86
CA LEU A 696 -18.59 15.70 20.12
C LEU A 696 -20.03 15.67 20.64
N VAL A 697 -20.92 14.86 20.05
CA VAL A 697 -22.30 14.71 20.53
C VAL A 697 -22.34 14.10 21.93
N ALA A 698 -21.53 13.06 22.16
CA ALA A 698 -21.49 12.30 23.41
C ALA A 698 -20.67 12.95 24.54
N GLY A 699 -19.81 13.91 24.22
CA GLY A 699 -18.86 14.54 25.14
C GLY A 699 -17.76 13.62 25.68
N LYS A 700 -17.57 12.45 25.08
CA LYS A 700 -16.68 11.37 25.54
C LYS A 700 -16.02 10.65 24.36
N ARG A 701 -14.86 10.03 24.62
CA ARG A 701 -14.09 9.30 23.61
C ARG A 701 -14.84 8.08 23.07
N ASN A 702 -14.59 7.75 21.81
CA ASN A 702 -15.09 6.52 21.18
C ASN A 702 -14.44 5.29 21.85
N SER A 703 -15.21 4.63 22.71
CA SER A 703 -14.74 3.53 23.55
C SER A 703 -15.66 2.30 23.44
N ILE A 704 -15.28 1.24 24.15
CA ILE A 704 -16.16 0.10 24.39
C ILE A 704 -17.10 0.48 25.54
N VAL A 705 -18.40 0.46 25.28
CA VAL A 705 -19.47 0.82 26.21
C VAL A 705 -20.29 -0.43 26.53
N ARG A 706 -20.47 -0.68 27.83
CA ARG A 706 -21.25 -1.81 28.32
C ARG A 706 -22.74 -1.56 28.12
N GLY A 707 -23.40 -2.37 27.29
CA GLY A 707 -24.83 -2.28 27.04
C GLY A 707 -25.69 -2.71 28.23
N ASN A 708 -26.98 -2.35 28.21
CA ASN A 708 -27.97 -2.73 29.24
C ASN A 708 -28.20 -4.26 29.33
N ASP A 709 -27.78 -5.01 28.31
CA ASP A 709 -27.72 -6.47 28.24
C ASP A 709 -26.41 -7.06 28.83
N GLY A 710 -25.52 -6.22 29.35
CA GLY A 710 -24.24 -6.60 29.94
C GLY A 710 -23.11 -6.86 28.93
N VAL A 711 -23.38 -6.65 27.63
CA VAL A 711 -22.47 -6.89 26.51
C VAL A 711 -21.68 -5.63 26.14
N ASP A 712 -20.37 -5.77 25.99
CA ASP A 712 -19.43 -4.71 25.64
C ASP A 712 -19.50 -4.33 24.14
N LYS A 713 -19.95 -3.12 23.82
CA LYS A 713 -20.24 -2.66 22.45
C LYS A 713 -19.36 -1.47 22.05
N PHE A 714 -18.85 -1.46 20.83
CA PHE A 714 -18.15 -0.29 20.29
C PHE A 714 -19.12 0.89 20.14
N TYR A 715 -18.81 2.03 20.77
CA TYR A 715 -19.75 3.16 20.90
C TYR A 715 -20.30 3.67 19.56
N PRO A 716 -19.49 3.91 18.50
CA PRO A 716 -20.00 4.31 17.18
C PRO A 716 -21.02 3.35 16.58
N SER A 717 -20.85 2.02 16.73
CA SER A 717 -21.80 1.02 16.22
C SER A 717 -23.15 1.11 16.96
N TRP A 718 -23.10 1.26 18.29
CA TRP A 718 -24.31 1.46 19.09
C TRP A 718 -24.99 2.80 18.75
N ALA A 719 -24.20 3.88 18.63
CA ALA A 719 -24.71 5.20 18.31
C ALA A 719 -25.39 5.23 16.95
N ALA A 720 -24.76 4.67 15.90
CA ALA A 720 -25.34 4.57 14.57
C ALA A 720 -26.70 3.84 14.58
N LYS A 721 -26.85 2.77 15.38
CA LYS A 721 -28.14 2.10 15.59
C LYS A 721 -29.18 3.04 16.20
N GLN A 722 -28.85 3.77 17.27
CA GLN A 722 -29.79 4.73 17.89
C GLN A 722 -30.21 5.84 16.90
N VAL A 723 -29.30 6.35 16.06
CA VAL A 723 -29.63 7.32 14.99
C VAL A 723 -30.62 6.73 13.99
N ILE A 724 -30.40 5.47 13.60
CA ILE A 724 -31.30 4.77 12.69
C ILE A 724 -32.65 4.56 13.34
N ASP A 725 -32.72 4.07 14.57
CA ASP A 725 -33.96 3.81 15.32
C ASP A 725 -34.72 5.10 15.70
N GLY A 726 -34.13 6.29 15.47
CA GLY A 726 -34.74 7.60 15.72
C GLY A 726 -34.47 8.16 17.12
N SER A 727 -33.79 7.40 17.96
CA SER A 727 -33.49 7.69 19.37
C SER A 727 -32.26 8.59 19.55
N VAL A 728 -32.12 9.65 18.75
CA VAL A 728 -30.91 10.50 18.72
C VAL A 728 -30.62 11.20 20.04
N GLU A 729 -31.63 11.48 20.86
CA GLU A 729 -31.51 12.11 22.18
C GLU A 729 -30.66 11.28 23.15
N SER A 730 -30.72 9.94 23.04
CA SER A 730 -29.92 9.02 23.87
C SER A 730 -28.41 9.06 23.62
N LEU A 731 -27.97 9.85 22.65
CA LEU A 731 -26.55 10.04 22.31
C LEU A 731 -25.94 11.29 22.92
N LEU A 732 -26.77 12.20 23.42
CA LEU A 732 -26.36 13.50 23.93
C LEU A 732 -25.54 13.36 25.22
N ASP A 733 -24.57 14.24 25.41
CA ASP A 733 -23.81 14.36 26.67
C ASP A 733 -24.73 14.77 27.83
N ASP A 734 -24.93 13.87 28.79
CA ASP A 734 -25.77 14.04 29.99
C ASP A 734 -25.37 15.25 30.87
N ARG A 735 -24.20 15.87 30.62
CA ARG A 735 -23.69 17.05 31.34
C ARG A 735 -24.12 18.39 30.71
N LEU A 736 -24.83 18.38 29.58
CA LEU A 736 -25.29 19.63 28.94
C LEU A 736 -26.48 20.23 29.71
N GLU A 737 -26.35 21.49 30.13
CA GLU A 737 -27.41 22.22 30.84
C GLU A 737 -28.57 22.62 29.90
N ASP A 738 -28.25 23.01 28.66
CA ASP A 738 -29.20 23.34 27.60
C ASP A 738 -29.25 22.23 26.54
N ALA A 739 -30.45 21.71 26.26
CA ALA A 739 -30.67 20.73 25.21
C ALA A 739 -30.64 21.37 23.80
N PRO A 740 -30.13 20.67 22.77
CA PRO A 740 -30.14 21.14 21.40
C PRO A 740 -31.55 21.19 20.80
N GLU A 741 -31.71 21.96 19.72
CA GLU A 741 -32.86 21.78 18.84
C GLU A 741 -32.79 20.37 18.22
N ILE A 742 -33.88 19.60 18.36
CA ILE A 742 -33.91 18.18 17.97
C ILE A 742 -33.61 17.95 16.49
N GLU A 743 -33.95 18.91 15.61
CA GLU A 743 -33.62 18.84 14.20
C GLU A 743 -32.11 18.99 13.97
N GLU A 744 -31.46 19.90 14.70
CA GLU A 744 -30.01 20.14 14.62
C GLU A 744 -29.22 18.92 15.12
N LEU A 745 -29.62 18.34 16.26
CA LEU A 745 -29.05 17.08 16.76
C LEU A 745 -29.26 15.93 15.75
N THR A 746 -30.48 15.77 15.24
CA THR A 746 -30.81 14.74 14.23
C THR A 746 -29.93 14.88 12.99
N ARG A 747 -29.72 16.11 12.52
CA ARG A 747 -28.90 16.44 11.35
C ARG A 747 -27.43 16.07 11.57
N VAL A 748 -26.83 16.44 12.71
CA VAL A 748 -25.45 16.07 13.07
C VAL A 748 -25.30 14.55 13.15
N CYS A 749 -26.21 13.88 13.85
CA CYS A 749 -26.21 12.43 14.02
C CYS A 749 -26.33 11.66 12.69
N ARG A 750 -27.20 12.11 11.78
CA ARG A 750 -27.32 11.53 10.42
C ARG A 750 -26.07 11.77 9.58
N VAL A 751 -25.49 12.97 9.64
CA VAL A 751 -24.21 13.28 8.97
C VAL A 751 -23.10 12.37 9.47
N ALA A 752 -22.97 12.17 10.79
CA ALA A 752 -21.99 11.27 11.38
C ALA A 752 -22.09 9.85 10.78
N CYS A 753 -23.29 9.28 10.75
CA CYS A 753 -23.57 7.97 10.17
C CYS A 753 -23.28 7.90 8.66
N TRP A 754 -23.62 8.93 7.89
CA TRP A 754 -23.31 8.99 6.45
C TRP A 754 -21.79 9.12 6.19
N CYS A 755 -21.06 9.81 7.07
CA CYS A 755 -19.61 9.93 6.98
C CYS A 755 -18.88 8.62 7.26
N ILE A 756 -19.41 7.74 8.12
CA ILE A 756 -18.74 6.48 8.52
C ILE A 756 -19.14 5.24 7.70
N GLN A 757 -19.76 5.42 6.53
CA GLN A 757 -20.15 4.28 5.66
C GLN A 757 -18.94 3.53 5.12
N ASP A 758 -19.04 2.20 4.99
CA ASP A 758 -17.92 1.36 4.54
C ASP A 758 -17.47 1.72 3.12
N SER A 759 -18.43 1.92 2.20
CA SER A 759 -18.12 2.37 0.85
C SER A 759 -17.79 3.87 0.83
N GLU A 760 -16.57 4.21 0.39
CA GLU A 760 -16.15 5.60 0.18
C GLU A 760 -17.11 6.38 -0.75
N SER A 761 -17.79 5.68 -1.67
CA SER A 761 -18.72 6.27 -2.63
C SER A 761 -20.00 6.82 -1.99
N GLN A 762 -20.47 6.17 -0.91
CA GLN A 762 -21.69 6.53 -0.19
C GLN A 762 -21.48 7.70 0.78
N ARG A 763 -20.24 7.94 1.21
CA ARG A 763 -19.92 9.07 2.09
C ARG A 763 -20.15 10.40 1.37
N PRO A 764 -20.68 11.44 2.03
CA PRO A 764 -20.81 12.77 1.43
C PRO A 764 -19.43 13.39 1.15
N THR A 765 -19.38 14.41 0.30
CA THR A 765 -18.22 15.33 0.25
C THR A 765 -18.30 16.34 1.40
N MET A 766 -17.17 16.88 1.87
CA MET A 766 -17.20 17.88 2.94
C MET A 766 -17.98 19.16 2.56
N GLY A 767 -18.03 19.51 1.26
CA GLY A 767 -18.91 20.58 0.77
C GLY A 767 -20.40 20.27 0.92
N GLN A 768 -20.82 19.01 0.72
CA GLN A 768 -22.19 18.58 1.04
C GLN A 768 -22.43 18.56 2.56
N VAL A 769 -21.46 18.12 3.36
CA VAL A 769 -21.55 18.12 4.83
C VAL A 769 -21.79 19.54 5.36
N VAL A 770 -21.00 20.53 4.92
CA VAL A 770 -21.20 21.94 5.30
C VAL A 770 -22.61 22.41 4.94
N ARG A 771 -23.06 22.14 3.70
CA ARG A 771 -24.40 22.52 3.24
C ARG A 771 -25.53 21.87 4.02
N ILE A 772 -25.37 20.59 4.42
CA ILE A 772 -26.33 19.88 5.26
C ILE A 772 -26.40 20.55 6.63
N LEU A 773 -25.25 20.73 7.31
CA LEU A 773 -25.18 21.37 8.61
C LEU A 773 -25.84 22.76 8.58
N GLU A 774 -25.49 23.61 7.62
CA GLU A 774 -26.10 24.95 7.42
C GLU A 774 -27.61 24.93 7.11
N GLY A 775 -28.26 23.77 6.97
CA GLY A 775 -29.69 23.62 6.69
C GLY A 775 -30.06 23.86 5.22
N SER A 776 -29.06 23.98 4.33
CA SER A 776 -29.26 24.25 2.89
C SER A 776 -29.38 22.99 2.02
N LEU A 777 -29.36 21.81 2.65
CA LEU A 777 -29.51 20.50 2.03
C LEU A 777 -30.07 19.52 3.06
N GLU A 778 -31.21 18.89 2.77
CA GLU A 778 -31.78 17.86 3.65
C GLU A 778 -30.91 16.58 3.65
N VAL A 779 -30.92 15.86 4.78
CA VAL A 779 -30.20 14.59 4.96
C VAL A 779 -31.16 13.45 5.27
N SER A 780 -31.19 12.46 4.37
CA SER A 780 -31.99 11.25 4.50
C SER A 780 -31.52 10.36 5.65
N ARG A 781 -32.38 9.45 6.11
CA ARG A 781 -32.01 8.41 7.09
C ARG A 781 -30.85 7.57 6.52
N PRO A 782 -29.74 7.40 7.27
CA PRO A 782 -28.58 6.63 6.82
C PRO A 782 -28.85 5.12 6.88
N PRO A 783 -28.19 4.30 6.04
CA PRO A 783 -28.09 2.86 6.26
C PRO A 783 -27.13 2.55 7.42
N LEU A 784 -27.25 1.36 8.02
CA LEU A 784 -26.30 0.88 9.03
C LEU A 784 -24.99 0.47 8.33
N PRO A 785 -23.81 0.91 8.78
CA PRO A 785 -22.54 0.42 8.27
C PRO A 785 -22.41 -1.09 8.53
N LEU A 786 -22.07 -1.86 7.50
CA LEU A 786 -22.01 -3.32 7.52
C LEU A 786 -20.87 -3.81 8.42
N ALA A 787 -19.69 -3.17 8.39
CA ALA A 787 -18.59 -3.54 9.29
C ALA A 787 -18.95 -3.33 10.77
N MET A 788 -19.79 -2.33 11.07
CA MET A 788 -20.29 -2.09 12.42
C MET A 788 -21.35 -3.11 12.86
N GLN A 789 -22.12 -3.66 11.92
CA GLN A 789 -23.07 -4.75 12.19
C GLN A 789 -22.31 -6.03 12.64
N SER A 790 -21.25 -6.41 11.93
CA SER A 790 -20.41 -7.56 12.31
C SER A 790 -19.74 -7.38 13.68
N LEU A 791 -19.27 -6.17 14.01
CA LEU A 791 -18.70 -5.88 15.33
C LEU A 791 -19.72 -6.00 16.48
N MET A 792 -21.00 -5.72 16.22
CA MET A 792 -22.07 -5.91 17.22
C MET A 792 -22.42 -7.38 17.46
N GLU A 793 -22.25 -8.25 16.45
CA GLU A 793 -22.47 -9.69 16.58
C GLU A 793 -21.30 -10.39 17.28
N VAL A 794 -20.05 -10.02 16.97
CA VAL A 794 -18.84 -10.55 17.62
C VAL A 794 -18.79 -10.18 19.10
N ALA A 795 -19.15 -8.94 19.45
CA ALA A 795 -19.23 -8.46 20.83
C ALA A 795 -20.13 -9.34 21.72
N GLY A 796 -21.24 -9.85 21.17
CA GLY A 796 -22.19 -10.70 21.90
C GLY A 796 -21.65 -12.07 22.34
N GLN A 797 -20.50 -12.50 21.82
CA GLN A 797 -19.96 -13.85 22.07
C GLN A 797 -18.64 -13.88 22.87
N VAL A 798 -18.00 -12.73 23.13
CA VAL A 798 -16.66 -12.69 23.74
C VAL A 798 -16.66 -11.89 25.05
N LYS A 799 -16.43 -12.59 26.18
CA LYS A 799 -16.10 -11.94 27.46
C LYS A 799 -14.65 -11.47 27.45
N PHE A 800 -14.42 -10.18 27.22
CA PHE A 800 -13.09 -9.58 27.41
C PHE A 800 -12.80 -9.35 28.89
N GLN A 801 -11.90 -10.15 29.47
CA GLN A 801 -11.18 -9.75 30.69
C GLN A 801 -9.93 -8.96 30.29
N ILE A 802 -10.03 -7.63 30.30
CA ILE A 802 -8.86 -6.75 30.17
C ILE A 802 -8.29 -6.53 31.57
N SER A 803 -7.17 -7.17 31.90
CA SER A 803 -6.39 -6.80 33.07
C SER A 803 -5.55 -5.56 32.76
N SER A 804 -5.91 -4.44 33.38
CA SER A 804 -5.09 -3.23 33.40
C SER A 804 -3.70 -3.53 33.97
N THR A 805 -2.66 -3.35 33.16
CA THR A 805 -1.26 -3.37 33.65
C THR A 805 -0.78 -1.95 33.84
N ASP A 806 -0.57 -1.59 35.11
CA ASP A 806 -0.07 -0.28 35.53
C ASP A 806 1.33 0.00 34.98
N SER A 807 1.60 1.29 34.81
CA SER A 807 2.88 1.83 34.34
C SER A 807 3.96 1.80 35.42
N SER A 808 4.80 0.77 35.45
CA SER A 808 6.14 0.84 36.07
C SER A 808 7.09 -0.26 35.57
N ALA A 809 7.94 0.06 34.60
CA ALA A 809 9.05 -0.79 34.17
C ALA A 809 10.38 -0.21 34.69
N THR A 810 10.78 -0.59 35.89
CA THR A 810 12.11 -0.31 36.43
C THR A 810 13.15 -1.11 35.65
N VAL A 811 14.21 -0.45 35.17
CA VAL A 811 15.30 -1.11 34.45
C VAL A 811 16.10 -1.98 35.42
N ALA A 812 16.02 -3.30 35.26
CA ALA A 812 16.89 -4.27 35.92
C ALA A 812 17.99 -4.71 34.94
N THR A 813 19.20 -4.18 35.11
CA THR A 813 20.41 -4.65 34.43
C THR A 813 20.88 -5.97 35.05
N ASN A 814 20.74 -7.09 34.36
CA ASN A 814 21.40 -8.33 34.72
C ASN A 814 22.74 -8.46 33.99
N THR A 815 23.82 -8.44 34.77
CA THR A 815 25.17 -8.80 34.35
C THR A 815 25.27 -10.29 34.09
N TYR A 816 25.84 -10.69 32.95
CA TYR A 816 26.28 -12.05 32.71
C TYR A 816 27.69 -12.25 33.30
N GLU A 817 27.84 -13.18 34.24
CA GLU A 817 29.16 -13.68 34.66
C GLU A 817 29.58 -14.84 33.74
N GLU A 818 30.74 -14.72 33.10
CA GLU A 818 31.35 -15.82 32.34
C GLU A 818 32.10 -16.76 33.29
N SER A 819 31.64 -18.01 33.43
CA SER A 819 32.39 -19.06 34.11
C SER A 819 33.26 -19.85 33.13
N SER A 820 34.49 -19.39 32.88
CA SER A 820 35.47 -20.11 32.06
C SER A 820 36.27 -21.13 32.88
N THR A 821 36.08 -22.43 32.64
CA THR A 821 36.90 -23.50 33.23
C THR A 821 37.73 -24.20 32.15
N ILE A 822 39.01 -23.85 32.04
CA ILE A 822 40.02 -24.60 31.28
C ILE A 822 41.30 -24.68 32.12
N HIS A 823 41.76 -25.89 32.46
CA HIS A 823 43.11 -26.15 32.97
C HIS A 823 43.58 -27.55 32.58
N GLY A 824 44.83 -27.65 32.11
CA GLY A 824 45.44 -28.86 31.56
C GLY A 824 45.39 -28.89 30.02
N ARG A 825 46.51 -28.86 29.29
CA ARG A 825 47.91 -28.94 29.74
C ARG A 825 48.85 -28.29 28.72
#